data_AF-A0K1W2-F1
#
_entry.id   AF-A0K1W2-F1
#
_cell.length_a   1.000
_cell.length_b   1.000
_cell.length_c   1.000
_cell.angle_alpha   90.00
_cell.angle_beta   90.00
_cell.angle_gamma   90.00
#
_symmetry.space_group_name_H-M   'P 1'
#
loop_
_entity.id
_entity.type
_entity.pdbx_description
1 polymer ?
#
loop_
_entity_poly.entity_id
_entity_poly.type
_entity_poly.pdbx_seq_one_letter_code
_entity_poly.pdbx_strand_id
1 'polypeptide(L)'
;MASTNTRLRAASLTGKARVRSLPAVVLLGTLSGTLALSGCADPGAAASGDAVSGKPGTTAARNGVVYNTSPDQKRIRAEKDAALAAKVPELIGKDGKLTVATTAGSIPLSFHATDDKTPVGSELDIAQLVADKLGLELDVQVTSWENWPLKTQSGDFEAVFSNVGINAARVKLFDFASYRAAYMGFEAKKSSSYDIKGADDISGLKVSVGSGTNQEKILLAWNKELEAKGKAPAVLQYYSSDADTILALSSGRTDLNIAPYPSTAYRENTRDDLKIVGKVNAGWPSETLVAATSLKGNGLAPGYHGGAELRHQGRLIRQGPGTLGPVRGSPAGVEDRHRGKLRDCQMKFQVLDIVPHLKNPVTGAIVSTADRLNQVVRTAQRAEELGYDSFSVGERHAGEFISSSPTTVLAAIAAVTSRIRLQSGVTVLSVLDPVRVAEDYATIDQLSRGRLELVIGKGNEVLQYPLFGLDLEDQWDLLAEKYGLLRRLWREENVTWSGRFRAALEEPATTTPRPFAGAPRVWHGSATTLTSAALAARWGDPLFTANAIQPRENYQVLIDHYREEYERHGHDPRHQYLGSGSGAGGVFIADTTQEAKRQFGPVYEALTAGRDVPGNNSPFRDIDHAVAEGPALVGSPEQVVDKILSYHELYGHDLQSISLPTTLPFEQQLDILERFALEVIPAVRAAAPTTLWEPEDPFAGRPESAGTTEPDAAATVTADHDNYRSYHAHVYAH
;
A
#
# COMPACT_ATOMS: atom_id res chain seq x y z
N MET A 1 12.60 -64.75 -17.92
CA MET A 1 13.60 -64.98 -16.84
C MET A 1 13.33 -63.97 -15.74
N ALA A 2 13.17 -64.46 -14.50
CA ALA A 2 13.23 -63.82 -13.16
C ALA A 2 12.71 -62.36 -13.00
N SER A 3 11.59 -62.08 -12.31
CA SER A 3 11.35 -62.14 -10.85
C SER A 3 12.36 -61.34 -10.01
N THR A 4 11.93 -60.21 -9.42
CA THR A 4 11.90 -60.03 -7.94
C THR A 4 11.12 -58.80 -7.46
N ASN A 5 10.24 -59.07 -6.49
CA ASN A 5 9.64 -58.14 -5.53
C ASN A 5 10.69 -57.44 -4.66
N THR A 6 10.44 -56.17 -4.26
CA THR A 6 10.75 -55.73 -2.88
C THR A 6 9.75 -54.68 -2.40
N ARG A 7 9.12 -54.96 -1.24
CA ARG A 7 8.19 -54.10 -0.49
C ARG A 7 8.93 -53.12 0.44
N LEU A 8 8.33 -51.94 0.60
CA LEU A 8 8.19 -51.07 1.79
C LEU A 8 8.94 -51.43 3.09
N ARG A 9 9.60 -50.43 3.68
CA ARG A 9 9.60 -50.19 5.14
C ARG A 9 9.62 -48.69 5.46
N ALA A 10 8.55 -48.25 6.13
CA ALA A 10 8.45 -46.99 6.85
C ALA A 10 9.19 -47.11 8.19
N ALA A 11 9.93 -46.07 8.57
CA ALA A 11 10.56 -45.94 9.88
C ALA A 11 9.86 -44.84 10.68
N SER A 12 9.34 -45.23 11.84
CA SER A 12 8.61 -44.41 12.80
C SER A 12 9.53 -43.47 13.58
N LEU A 13 9.21 -42.17 13.57
CA LEU A 13 9.77 -41.17 14.48
C LEU A 13 8.96 -41.15 15.79
N THR A 14 9.57 -41.54 16.91
CA THR A 14 9.07 -41.18 18.25
C THR A 14 10.24 -40.79 19.15
N GLY A 15 10.33 -39.51 19.50
CA GLY A 15 11.32 -38.97 20.43
C GLY A 15 10.73 -37.77 21.16
N LYS A 16 10.18 -38.04 22.36
CA LYS A 16 9.53 -37.06 23.25
C LYS A 16 10.54 -36.06 23.81
N ALA A 17 10.29 -34.77 23.63
CA ALA A 17 10.93 -33.69 24.38
C ALA A 17 10.39 -33.63 25.82
N ARG A 18 11.29 -33.54 26.80
CA ARG A 18 10.98 -33.20 28.21
C ARG A 18 11.61 -31.85 28.52
N VAL A 19 10.78 -30.81 28.64
CA VAL A 19 11.16 -29.51 29.22
C VAL A 19 10.93 -29.61 30.73
N ARG A 20 11.97 -29.31 31.52
CA ARG A 20 11.90 -29.14 32.98
C ARG A 20 11.76 -27.65 33.29
N SER A 21 10.63 -27.27 33.85
CA SER A 21 10.38 -26.02 34.56
C SER A 21 10.74 -26.16 36.04
N LEU A 22 11.28 -25.09 36.64
CA LEU A 22 11.42 -24.84 38.09
C LEU A 22 11.44 -23.30 38.30
N PRO A 23 11.09 -22.78 39.48
CA PRO A 23 10.05 -21.77 39.63
C PRO A 23 10.54 -20.42 40.17
N ALA A 24 9.61 -19.46 40.14
CA ALA A 24 9.69 -18.13 40.71
C ALA A 24 10.05 -18.12 42.22
N VAL A 25 10.84 -17.12 42.61
CA VAL A 25 10.98 -16.68 44.01
C VAL A 25 10.49 -15.24 44.08
N VAL A 26 9.39 -15.07 44.79
CA VAL A 26 8.85 -13.81 45.30
C VAL A 26 9.59 -13.49 46.60
N LEU A 27 10.01 -12.23 46.78
CA LEU A 27 10.27 -11.70 48.12
C LEU A 27 9.85 -10.23 48.19
N LEU A 28 8.74 -10.02 48.91
CA LEU A 28 8.34 -8.73 49.48
C LEU A 28 9.36 -8.32 50.55
N GLY A 29 9.68 -7.03 50.59
CA GLY A 29 10.42 -6.39 51.67
C GLY A 29 10.10 -4.91 51.76
N THR A 30 9.00 -4.58 52.42
CA THR A 30 8.63 -3.23 52.86
C THR A 30 9.54 -2.79 54.00
N LEU A 31 10.11 -1.58 53.91
CA LEU A 31 10.52 -0.83 55.10
C LEU A 31 10.46 0.68 54.83
N SER A 32 9.52 1.31 55.52
CA SER A 32 9.36 2.74 55.65
C SER A 32 10.50 3.35 56.48
N GLY A 33 11.09 4.43 55.97
CA GLY A 33 12.06 5.25 56.69
C GLY A 33 11.99 6.69 56.19
N THR A 34 11.18 7.51 56.86
CA THR A 34 11.15 8.96 56.73
C THR A 34 12.42 9.57 57.33
N LEU A 35 13.22 10.27 56.51
CA LEU A 35 14.17 11.29 56.94
C LEU A 35 14.18 12.42 55.89
N ALA A 36 14.03 13.64 56.37
CA ALA A 36 13.76 14.84 55.61
C ALA A 36 15.04 15.53 55.09
N LEU A 37 14.89 16.19 53.94
CA LEU A 37 15.58 17.40 53.47
C LEU A 37 17.11 17.42 53.42
N SER A 38 17.63 17.21 52.21
CA SER A 38 18.66 18.09 51.63
C SER A 38 18.46 18.14 50.11
N GLY A 39 18.04 19.29 49.60
CA GLY A 39 17.97 19.55 48.17
C GLY A 39 19.37 19.49 47.57
N CYS A 40 19.58 18.56 46.64
CA CYS A 40 20.68 18.64 45.70
C CYS A 40 20.16 19.42 44.49
N ALA A 41 20.52 20.69 44.46
CA ALA A 41 20.50 21.49 43.26
C ALA A 41 21.32 20.77 42.17
N ASP A 42 20.74 20.71 40.97
CA ASP A 42 21.41 20.20 39.78
C ASP A 42 22.63 21.11 39.47
N PRO A 43 23.85 20.57 39.30
CA PRO A 43 25.02 21.36 38.94
C PRO A 43 24.99 21.73 37.44
N GLY A 44 24.03 22.60 37.09
CA GLY A 44 23.93 23.26 35.79
C GLY A 44 23.74 24.78 35.90
N ALA A 45 23.55 25.31 37.11
CA ALA A 45 23.28 26.73 37.34
C ALA A 45 24.53 27.61 37.61
N ALA A 46 25.75 27.10 37.37
CA ALA A 46 26.97 27.87 37.60
C ALA A 46 28.01 27.68 36.48
N ALA A 47 27.71 28.22 35.30
CA ALA A 47 28.73 28.51 34.29
C ALA A 47 28.20 29.53 33.26
N SER A 48 28.21 30.82 33.61
CA SER A 48 28.66 31.96 32.81
C SER A 48 28.12 33.24 33.43
N GLY A 49 29.03 34.11 33.87
CA GLY A 49 28.70 35.46 34.25
C GLY A 49 28.34 36.24 32.99
N ASP A 50 27.09 36.67 32.90
CA ASP A 50 26.70 38.05 32.64
C ASP A 50 25.17 38.12 32.72
N ALA A 51 24.69 38.62 33.86
CA ALA A 51 23.28 38.83 34.12
C ALA A 51 22.77 40.00 33.25
N VAL A 52 22.18 39.67 32.10
CA VAL A 52 21.22 40.57 31.45
C VAL A 52 19.87 40.38 32.13
N SER A 53 19.26 41.49 32.52
CA SER A 53 18.04 41.67 33.31
C SER A 53 16.76 41.08 32.67
N GLY A 54 16.66 39.76 32.57
CA GLY A 54 15.46 39.03 32.15
C GLY A 54 14.53 38.66 33.31
N LYS A 55 13.21 38.62 33.05
CA LYS A 55 12.21 38.10 34.01
C LYS A 55 12.47 36.61 34.32
N PRO A 56 12.12 36.09 35.52
CA PRO A 56 12.21 34.67 35.82
C PRO A 56 11.43 33.85 34.78
N GLY A 57 12.08 32.84 34.19
CA GLY A 57 11.46 31.95 33.21
C GLY A 57 11.46 32.45 31.76
N THR A 58 12.33 33.40 31.39
CA THR A 58 12.62 33.71 29.98
C THR A 58 14.06 33.37 29.63
N THR A 59 14.27 32.46 28.67
CA THR A 59 15.59 32.09 28.15
C THR A 59 15.80 32.71 26.78
N ALA A 60 16.70 33.69 26.67
CA ALA A 60 17.11 34.24 25.37
C ALA A 60 18.06 33.27 24.67
N ALA A 61 17.70 32.81 23.48
CA ALA A 61 18.53 31.96 22.66
C ALA A 61 19.44 32.76 21.72
N ARG A 62 20.52 32.10 21.29
CA ARG A 62 21.51 32.67 20.35
C ARG A 62 20.92 33.08 19.00
N ASN A 63 19.78 32.51 18.62
CA ASN A 63 19.04 32.88 17.41
C ASN A 63 18.07 34.07 17.60
N GLY A 64 18.09 34.74 18.76
CA GLY A 64 17.22 35.87 19.07
C GLY A 64 15.82 35.50 19.55
N VAL A 65 15.47 34.21 19.62
CA VAL A 65 14.19 33.74 20.17
C VAL A 65 14.24 33.82 21.70
N VAL A 66 13.17 34.32 22.33
CA VAL A 66 13.02 34.29 23.79
C VAL A 66 12.00 33.20 24.15
N TYR A 67 12.47 32.14 24.80
CA TYR A 67 11.61 31.04 25.25
C TYR A 67 10.99 31.39 26.60
N ASN A 68 9.65 31.36 26.70
CA ASN A 68 8.94 31.46 27.97
C ASN A 68 8.79 30.05 28.58
N THR A 69 9.52 29.77 29.64
CA THR A 69 9.46 28.52 30.41
C THR A 69 8.71 28.69 31.73
N SER A 70 8.15 29.88 32.03
CA SER A 70 7.39 30.15 33.25
C SER A 70 5.95 29.57 33.19
N PRO A 71 5.26 29.37 34.32
CA PRO A 71 3.86 28.92 34.30
C PRO A 71 2.90 29.97 33.69
N ASP A 72 3.26 31.25 33.66
CA ASP A 72 2.49 32.31 32.99
C ASP A 72 2.77 32.29 31.48
N GLN A 73 2.19 31.30 30.79
CA GLN A 73 2.42 31.07 29.37
C GLN A 73 1.73 32.10 28.45
N LYS A 74 0.66 32.77 28.92
CA LYS A 74 -0.23 33.59 28.07
C LYS A 74 -0.57 32.89 26.74
N ARG A 75 -1.07 31.66 26.86
CA ARG A 75 -1.32 30.76 25.72
C ARG A 75 -2.15 31.46 24.65
N ILE A 76 -1.82 31.18 23.39
CA ILE A 76 -2.62 31.63 22.24
C ILE A 76 -4.01 30.98 22.37
N ARG A 77 -5.06 31.79 22.16
CA ARG A 77 -6.46 31.36 22.24
C ARG A 77 -7.14 31.45 20.89
N ALA A 78 -8.16 30.62 20.68
CA ALA A 78 -8.99 30.65 19.49
C ALA A 78 -10.47 30.86 19.84
N GLU A 79 -11.24 31.42 18.90
CA GLU A 79 -12.70 31.45 19.00
C GLU A 79 -13.30 30.10 18.65
N LYS A 80 -14.36 29.72 19.38
CA LYS A 80 -15.17 28.52 19.13
C LYS A 80 -15.68 28.50 17.69
N ASP A 81 -15.53 27.36 17.03
CA ASP A 81 -16.13 27.11 15.74
C ASP A 81 -17.42 26.30 15.96
N ALA A 82 -18.58 26.90 15.67
CA ALA A 82 -19.87 26.25 15.91
C ALA A 82 -20.06 24.96 15.09
N ALA A 83 -19.49 24.88 13.88
CA ALA A 83 -19.61 23.72 13.02
C ALA A 83 -18.70 22.57 13.48
N LEU A 84 -17.53 22.87 14.04
CA LEU A 84 -16.66 21.85 14.65
C LEU A 84 -17.19 21.39 16.00
N ALA A 85 -17.65 22.32 16.84
CA ALA A 85 -18.25 22.00 18.13
C ALA A 85 -19.48 21.08 18.00
N ALA A 86 -20.30 21.27 16.96
CA ALA A 86 -21.46 20.41 16.69
C ALA A 86 -21.09 18.98 16.26
N LYS A 87 -19.83 18.74 15.88
CA LYS A 87 -19.31 17.42 15.46
C LYS A 87 -18.59 16.68 16.58
N VAL A 88 -18.43 17.30 17.75
CA VAL A 88 -17.80 16.64 18.90
C VAL A 88 -18.64 15.42 19.28
N PRO A 89 -18.04 14.21 19.34
CA PRO A 89 -18.74 13.01 19.77
C PRO A 89 -19.38 13.18 21.15
N GLU A 90 -20.61 12.69 21.34
CA GLU A 90 -21.38 12.89 22.57
C GLU A 90 -20.63 12.44 23.83
N LEU A 91 -19.91 11.32 23.76
CA LEU A 91 -19.13 10.79 24.88
C LEU A 91 -17.98 11.70 25.33
N ILE A 92 -17.43 12.49 24.39
CA ILE A 92 -16.31 13.41 24.62
C ILE A 92 -16.85 14.78 25.05
N GLY A 93 -17.93 15.24 24.42
CA GLY A 93 -18.57 16.52 24.79
C GLY A 93 -19.31 16.50 26.13
N LYS A 94 -19.46 15.33 26.79
CA LYS A 94 -20.39 15.13 27.90
C LYS A 94 -20.06 15.95 29.15
N ASP A 95 -18.79 16.07 29.50
CA ASP A 95 -18.34 16.83 30.68
C ASP A 95 -17.82 18.23 30.33
N GLY A 96 -17.89 18.60 29.04
CA GLY A 96 -17.45 19.89 28.52
C GLY A 96 -15.93 20.04 28.43
N LYS A 97 -15.16 18.96 28.58
CA LYS A 97 -13.69 18.99 28.57
C LYS A 97 -13.11 18.25 27.37
N LEU A 98 -11.87 18.59 27.03
CA LEU A 98 -11.01 17.79 26.16
C LEU A 98 -9.83 17.32 27.01
N THR A 99 -9.87 16.06 27.44
CA THR A 99 -8.82 15.46 28.29
C THR A 99 -7.66 14.97 27.42
N VAL A 100 -6.53 15.66 27.52
CA VAL A 100 -5.33 15.45 26.71
C VAL A 100 -4.17 14.91 27.55
N ALA A 101 -3.54 13.83 27.08
CA ALA A 101 -2.33 13.29 27.67
C ALA A 101 -1.05 13.92 27.10
N THR A 102 -0.04 14.08 27.94
CA THR A 102 1.33 14.46 27.55
C THR A 102 2.38 13.81 28.45
N THR A 103 3.63 13.67 27.99
CA THR A 103 4.74 13.18 28.84
C THR A 103 5.50 14.30 29.55
N ALA A 104 5.35 15.55 29.12
CA ALA A 104 5.97 16.73 29.75
C ALA A 104 7.50 16.59 30.00
N GLY A 105 8.23 16.00 29.05
CA GLY A 105 9.67 15.68 29.20
C GLY A 105 10.62 16.34 28.21
N SER A 106 10.14 17.06 27.18
CA SER A 106 10.98 17.55 26.08
C SER A 106 10.68 19.01 25.74
N ILE A 107 11.58 19.91 26.15
CA ILE A 107 11.54 21.34 25.77
C ILE A 107 11.85 21.45 24.26
N PRO A 108 11.13 22.26 23.45
CA PRO A 108 10.00 23.14 23.77
C PRO A 108 8.62 22.52 23.45
N LEU A 109 8.54 21.21 23.30
CA LEU A 109 7.34 20.49 22.86
C LEU A 109 6.32 20.37 24.00
N SER A 110 6.68 19.66 25.06
CA SER A 110 5.91 19.54 26.29
C SER A 110 6.87 19.33 27.46
N PHE A 111 6.75 20.15 28.50
CA PHE A 111 7.66 20.14 29.65
C PHE A 111 6.99 20.78 30.88
N HIS A 112 7.55 20.55 32.07
CA HIS A 112 7.12 21.28 33.26
C HIS A 112 7.74 22.68 33.27
N ALA A 113 6.95 23.70 33.57
CA ALA A 113 7.41 25.07 33.71
C ALA A 113 8.41 25.22 34.85
N THR A 114 8.97 26.42 35.03
CA THR A 114 9.94 26.72 36.11
C THR A 114 9.41 26.54 37.54
N ASP A 115 8.13 26.21 37.72
CA ASP A 115 7.53 25.83 39.01
C ASP A 115 7.55 24.31 39.26
N ASP A 116 8.14 23.53 38.34
CA ASP A 116 8.24 22.07 38.30
C ASP A 116 6.88 21.34 38.40
N LYS A 117 5.78 22.04 38.09
CA LYS A 117 4.42 21.52 38.28
C LYS A 117 3.52 21.76 37.09
N THR A 118 3.61 22.93 36.47
CA THR A 118 2.66 23.33 35.42
C THR A 118 3.12 22.79 34.07
N PRO A 119 2.37 21.90 33.40
CA PRO A 119 2.73 21.42 32.07
C PRO A 119 2.53 22.54 31.04
N VAL A 120 3.57 22.84 30.28
CA VAL A 120 3.65 23.90 29.26
C VAL A 120 4.35 23.40 27.99
N GLY A 121 4.27 24.16 26.91
CA GLY A 121 4.97 23.86 25.66
C GLY A 121 4.09 23.93 24.42
N SER A 122 4.75 23.95 23.26
CA SER A 122 4.09 24.17 21.97
C SER A 122 3.01 23.13 21.62
N GLU A 123 3.15 21.87 22.03
CA GLU A 123 2.12 20.84 21.77
C GLU A 123 0.88 21.03 22.64
N LEU A 124 1.03 21.61 23.83
CA LEU A 124 -0.09 21.98 24.71
C LEU A 124 -0.77 23.27 24.25
N ASP A 125 -0.02 24.19 23.62
CA ASP A 125 -0.62 25.34 22.96
C ASP A 125 -1.49 24.91 21.76
N ILE A 126 -1.03 23.92 20.96
CA ILE A 126 -1.85 23.33 19.90
C ILE A 126 -3.10 22.65 20.50
N ALA A 127 -2.95 21.87 21.57
CA ALA A 127 -4.08 21.23 22.24
C ALA A 127 -5.11 22.26 22.75
N GLN A 128 -4.65 23.41 23.28
CA GLN A 128 -5.51 24.51 23.71
C GLN A 128 -6.32 25.10 22.56
N LEU A 129 -5.68 25.32 21.40
CA LEU A 129 -6.36 25.83 20.21
C LEU A 129 -7.42 24.85 19.68
N VAL A 130 -7.15 23.54 19.78
CA VAL A 130 -8.13 22.51 19.44
C VAL A 130 -9.31 22.54 20.40
N ALA A 131 -9.06 22.53 21.72
CA ALA A 131 -10.12 22.61 22.73
C ALA A 131 -11.00 23.86 22.54
N ASP A 132 -10.37 25.02 22.35
CA ASP A 132 -11.06 26.29 22.08
C ASP A 132 -11.97 26.20 20.85
N LYS A 133 -11.48 25.63 19.73
CA LYS A 133 -12.26 25.46 18.49
C LYS A 133 -13.44 24.50 18.66
N LEU A 134 -13.26 23.43 19.44
CA LEU A 134 -14.33 22.49 19.78
C LEU A 134 -15.31 23.05 20.82
N GLY A 135 -14.95 24.16 21.48
CA GLY A 135 -15.74 24.77 22.55
C GLY A 135 -15.69 23.96 23.85
N LEU A 136 -14.57 23.30 24.12
CA LEU A 136 -14.30 22.48 25.30
C LEU A 136 -13.22 23.14 26.17
N GLU A 137 -13.23 22.87 27.48
CA GLU A 137 -12.13 23.22 28.38
C GLU A 137 -10.98 22.21 28.24
N LEU A 138 -9.74 22.68 28.05
CA LEU A 138 -8.58 21.79 27.99
C LEU A 138 -8.24 21.25 29.39
N ASP A 139 -8.26 19.93 29.54
CA ASP A 139 -7.78 19.23 30.74
C ASP A 139 -6.50 18.46 30.41
N VAL A 140 -5.35 18.87 30.96
CA VAL A 140 -4.05 18.27 30.65
C VAL A 140 -3.64 17.27 31.72
N GLN A 141 -3.37 16.03 31.29
CA GLN A 141 -2.94 14.93 32.14
C GLN A 141 -1.51 14.50 31.79
N VAL A 142 -0.62 14.47 32.78
CA VAL A 142 0.76 14.00 32.59
C VAL A 142 0.81 12.47 32.80
N THR A 143 1.41 11.76 31.85
CA THR A 143 1.60 10.29 31.89
C THR A 143 3.01 9.90 31.43
N SER A 144 3.42 8.66 31.62
CA SER A 144 4.70 8.16 31.08
C SER A 144 4.58 7.73 29.61
N TRP A 145 5.71 7.69 28.90
CA TRP A 145 5.78 7.29 27.50
C TRP A 145 5.28 5.85 27.27
N GLU A 146 5.53 4.95 28.21
CA GLU A 146 5.13 3.55 28.14
C GLU A 146 3.62 3.37 28.34
N ASN A 147 3.00 4.30 29.08
CA ASN A 147 1.62 4.17 29.53
C ASN A 147 0.58 4.86 28.64
N TRP A 148 0.97 5.89 27.87
CA TRP A 148 0.01 6.62 27.02
C TRP A 148 -0.80 5.71 26.08
N PRO A 149 -0.24 4.66 25.42
CA PRO A 149 -1.03 3.85 24.48
C PRO A 149 -2.12 3.06 25.19
N LEU A 150 -1.80 2.48 26.35
CA LEU A 150 -2.76 1.69 27.12
C LEU A 150 -3.87 2.58 27.69
N LYS A 151 -3.49 3.73 28.25
CA LYS A 151 -4.44 4.69 28.83
C LYS A 151 -5.37 5.34 27.81
N THR A 152 -4.87 5.57 26.59
CA THR A 152 -5.72 6.06 25.48
C THR A 152 -6.72 4.97 25.05
N GLN A 153 -6.33 3.69 25.06
CA GLN A 153 -7.23 2.58 24.74
C GLN A 153 -8.26 2.29 25.85
N SER A 154 -7.93 2.55 27.12
CA SER A 154 -8.89 2.42 28.23
C SER A 154 -9.86 3.60 28.32
N GLY A 155 -9.62 4.68 27.57
CA GLY A 155 -10.43 5.89 27.59
C GLY A 155 -10.10 6.83 28.74
N ASP A 156 -8.93 6.69 29.39
CA ASP A 156 -8.48 7.63 30.43
C ASP A 156 -8.24 9.03 29.85
N PHE A 157 -7.88 9.10 28.56
CA PHE A 157 -7.65 10.34 27.82
C PHE A 157 -8.25 10.22 26.40
N GLU A 158 -8.68 11.35 25.85
CA GLU A 158 -9.36 11.40 24.55
C GLU A 158 -8.38 11.64 23.40
N ALA A 159 -7.29 12.35 23.69
CA ALA A 159 -6.21 12.61 22.76
C ALA A 159 -4.83 12.70 23.45
N VAL A 160 -3.76 12.56 22.67
CA VAL A 160 -2.37 12.64 23.13
C VAL A 160 -1.61 13.65 22.28
N PHE A 161 -0.95 14.59 22.94
CA PHE A 161 -0.08 15.62 22.36
C PHE A 161 1.30 15.51 23.02
N SER A 162 2.16 14.70 22.42
CA SER A 162 3.45 14.32 23.03
C SER A 162 4.48 13.80 22.02
N ASN A 163 4.63 14.48 20.89
CA ASN A 163 5.57 14.14 19.82
C ASN A 163 5.39 12.71 19.26
N VAL A 164 4.15 12.25 19.15
CA VAL A 164 3.84 10.90 18.68
C VAL A 164 4.01 10.84 17.16
N GLY A 165 5.03 10.10 16.71
CA GLY A 165 5.24 9.79 15.30
C GLY A 165 4.29 8.71 14.78
N ILE A 166 3.78 8.90 13.56
CA ILE A 166 2.90 7.92 12.90
C ILE A 166 3.71 6.70 12.46
N ASN A 167 3.19 5.49 12.70
CA ASN A 167 3.76 4.26 12.17
C ASN A 167 2.69 3.17 11.94
N ALA A 168 3.04 2.16 11.15
CA ALA A 168 2.13 1.10 10.71
C ALA A 168 1.47 0.30 11.86
N ALA A 169 2.14 0.17 13.00
CA ALA A 169 1.55 -0.52 14.16
C ALA A 169 0.50 0.35 14.85
N ARG A 170 0.76 1.66 14.96
CA ARG A 170 -0.11 2.59 15.68
C ARG A 170 -1.38 2.95 14.90
N VAL A 171 -1.33 3.04 13.56
CA VAL A 171 -2.54 3.30 12.72
C VAL A 171 -3.60 2.18 12.80
N LYS A 172 -3.22 1.01 13.33
CA LYS A 172 -4.17 -0.06 13.63
C LYS A 172 -5.01 0.24 14.88
N LEU A 173 -4.46 1.00 15.83
CA LEU A 173 -5.02 1.22 17.16
C LEU A 173 -5.51 2.66 17.38
N PHE A 174 -4.95 3.63 16.66
CA PHE A 174 -5.18 5.06 16.88
C PHE A 174 -5.46 5.79 15.56
N ASP A 175 -6.24 6.87 15.66
CA ASP A 175 -6.40 7.89 14.63
C ASP A 175 -5.48 9.08 14.89
N PHE A 176 -5.08 9.77 13.82
CA PHE A 176 -4.05 10.81 13.86
C PHE A 176 -4.53 12.09 13.18
N ALA A 177 -4.20 13.24 13.77
CA ALA A 177 -4.28 14.54 13.11
C ALA A 177 -2.90 15.20 13.15
N SER A 178 -2.19 15.20 12.02
CA SER A 178 -0.81 15.69 11.95
C SER A 178 -0.71 17.20 12.07
N TYR A 179 0.43 17.68 12.59
CA TYR A 179 0.72 19.11 12.68
C TYR A 179 2.20 19.46 12.41
N ARG A 180 3.10 18.48 12.27
CA ARG A 180 4.53 18.74 12.05
C ARG A 180 5.26 17.56 11.38
N ALA A 181 6.30 17.85 10.60
CA ALA A 181 7.27 16.85 10.13
C ALA A 181 8.08 16.22 11.28
N ALA A 182 8.18 14.89 11.30
CA ALA A 182 8.83 14.15 12.38
C ALA A 182 10.35 14.04 12.23
N TYR A 183 11.06 15.17 12.14
CA TYR A 183 12.53 15.12 12.14
C TYR A 183 13.12 14.88 13.52
N MET A 184 14.20 14.10 13.54
CA MET A 184 15.10 13.83 14.65
C MET A 184 16.45 14.49 14.39
N GLY A 185 17.06 15.08 15.40
CA GLY A 185 18.41 15.61 15.35
C GLY A 185 19.37 14.63 16.01
N PHE A 186 20.51 14.39 15.37
CA PHE A 186 21.69 13.86 16.06
C PHE A 186 22.41 15.05 16.70
N GLU A 187 22.61 15.00 18.01
CA GLU A 187 23.35 16.02 18.76
C GLU A 187 24.61 15.43 19.39
N ALA A 188 25.65 16.25 19.48
CA ALA A 188 26.95 15.89 20.01
C ALA A 188 27.58 17.07 20.77
N LYS A 189 28.69 16.82 21.47
CA LYS A 189 29.54 17.91 22.00
C LYS A 189 29.98 18.85 20.89
N LYS A 190 30.02 20.16 21.16
CA LYS A 190 30.42 21.19 20.20
C LYS A 190 31.82 20.97 19.63
N SER A 191 32.72 20.40 20.43
CA SER A 191 34.11 20.06 20.06
C SER A 191 34.24 18.81 19.18
N SER A 192 33.17 18.06 18.93
CA SER A 192 33.23 16.87 18.06
C SER A 192 33.42 17.25 16.58
N SER A 193 33.81 16.29 15.75
CA SER A 193 33.88 16.44 14.29
C SER A 193 32.83 15.59 13.56
N TYR A 194 31.81 15.10 14.27
CA TYR A 194 30.80 14.23 13.68
C TYR A 194 29.92 14.96 12.65
N ASP A 195 29.55 14.25 11.60
CA ASP A 195 28.63 14.67 10.54
C ASP A 195 27.84 13.43 10.10
N ILE A 196 26.66 13.24 10.70
CA ILE A 196 25.87 12.01 10.60
C ILE A 196 24.91 12.10 9.41
N LYS A 197 25.19 11.32 8.37
CA LYS A 197 24.43 11.21 7.12
C LYS A 197 23.80 9.83 6.94
N GLY A 198 24.37 8.80 7.56
CA GLY A 198 23.83 7.44 7.52
C GLY A 198 24.51 6.47 8.48
N ALA A 199 24.22 5.18 8.30
CA ALA A 199 24.68 4.11 9.19
C ALA A 199 26.21 4.07 9.37
N ASP A 200 26.98 4.34 8.31
CA ASP A 200 28.44 4.31 8.35
C ASP A 200 29.03 5.32 9.34
N ASP A 201 28.37 6.45 9.58
CA ASP A 201 28.85 7.53 10.44
C ASP A 201 28.66 7.27 11.94
N ILE A 202 27.85 6.27 12.29
CA ILE A 202 27.62 5.86 13.69
C ILE A 202 28.42 4.61 14.11
N SER A 203 29.19 4.03 13.19
CA SER A 203 29.95 2.79 13.41
C SER A 203 30.83 2.89 14.67
N GLY A 204 30.60 2.02 15.64
CA GLY A 204 31.35 1.95 16.90
C GLY A 204 31.11 3.10 17.90
N LEU A 205 30.22 4.05 17.61
CA LEU A 205 29.90 5.15 18.54
C LEU A 205 28.91 4.71 19.62
N LYS A 206 28.94 5.38 20.77
CA LYS A 206 27.93 5.25 21.84
C LYS A 206 26.80 6.24 21.60
N VAL A 207 25.60 5.74 21.33
CA VAL A 207 24.45 6.57 20.96
C VAL A 207 23.37 6.46 22.04
N SER A 208 23.01 7.58 22.66
CA SER A 208 21.87 7.65 23.57
C SER A 208 20.56 7.64 22.78
N VAL A 209 19.57 6.87 23.23
CA VAL A 209 18.23 6.80 22.61
C VAL A 209 17.17 6.33 23.61
N GLY A 210 15.93 6.80 23.49
CA GLY A 210 14.79 6.31 24.27
C GLY A 210 14.26 4.97 23.72
N SER A 211 13.87 4.05 24.59
CA SER A 211 13.32 2.75 24.17
C SER A 211 11.86 2.83 23.71
N GLY A 212 11.47 1.93 22.80
CA GLY A 212 10.14 1.89 22.20
C GLY A 212 9.87 3.03 21.21
N THR A 213 10.92 3.72 20.75
CA THR A 213 10.81 4.89 19.89
C THR A 213 11.10 4.58 18.43
N ASN A 214 10.72 5.48 17.52
CA ASN A 214 11.12 5.37 16.13
C ASN A 214 12.65 5.59 15.96
N GLN A 215 13.28 6.37 16.85
CA GLN A 215 14.72 6.61 16.82
C GLN A 215 15.50 5.32 17.06
N GLU A 216 15.07 4.54 18.06
CA GLU A 216 15.66 3.24 18.38
C GLU A 216 15.57 2.29 17.18
N LYS A 217 14.44 2.26 16.48
CA LYS A 217 14.27 1.44 15.27
C LYS A 217 15.26 1.82 14.16
N ILE A 218 15.50 3.11 13.93
CA ILE A 218 16.48 3.60 12.95
C ILE A 218 17.87 3.09 13.33
N LEU A 219 18.28 3.27 14.58
CA LEU A 219 19.60 2.86 15.05
C LEU A 219 19.79 1.33 15.01
N LEU A 220 18.77 0.55 15.34
CA LEU A 220 18.80 -0.91 15.23
C LEU A 220 18.93 -1.36 13.77
N ALA A 221 18.23 -0.70 12.84
CA ALA A 221 18.34 -0.98 11.41
C ALA A 221 19.74 -0.60 10.87
N TRP A 222 20.29 0.56 11.28
CA TRP A 222 21.65 0.97 10.91
C TRP A 222 22.71 0.04 11.49
N ASN A 223 22.52 -0.48 12.71
CA ASN A 223 23.41 -1.50 13.28
C ASN A 223 23.39 -2.79 12.45
N LYS A 224 22.22 -3.25 12.01
CA LYS A 224 22.10 -4.42 11.13
C LYS A 224 22.81 -4.21 9.79
N GLU A 225 22.73 -3.00 9.24
CA GLU A 225 23.45 -2.63 8.01
C GLU A 225 24.97 -2.64 8.21
N LEU A 226 25.46 -2.10 9.33
CA LEU A 226 26.88 -2.12 9.68
C LEU A 226 27.40 -3.56 9.84
N GLU A 227 26.66 -4.40 10.54
CA GLU A 227 26.99 -5.81 10.72
C GLU A 227 27.06 -6.56 9.39
N ALA A 228 26.10 -6.33 8.49
CA ALA A 228 26.11 -6.90 7.15
C ALA A 228 27.32 -6.45 6.30
N LYS A 229 27.85 -5.25 6.56
CA LYS A 229 29.07 -4.70 5.95
C LYS A 229 30.36 -5.14 6.67
N GLY A 230 30.28 -5.95 7.73
CA GLY A 230 31.42 -6.35 8.55
C GLY A 230 32.02 -5.22 9.40
N LYS A 231 31.26 -4.15 9.64
CA LYS A 231 31.64 -3.01 10.50
C LYS A 231 31.11 -3.17 11.91
N ALA A 232 31.70 -2.46 12.87
CA ALA A 232 31.27 -2.50 14.27
C ALA A 232 29.94 -1.73 14.44
N PRO A 233 28.87 -2.34 15.00
CA PRO A 233 27.63 -1.64 15.29
C PRO A 233 27.85 -0.53 16.34
N ALA A 234 26.97 0.46 16.35
CA ALA A 234 26.91 1.47 17.39
C ALA A 234 26.39 0.85 18.70
N VAL A 235 26.88 1.34 19.84
CA VAL A 235 26.47 0.89 21.17
C VAL A 235 25.33 1.77 21.67
N LEU A 236 24.11 1.21 21.73
CA LEU A 236 22.93 1.95 22.18
C LEU A 236 22.87 2.04 23.71
N GLN A 237 22.68 3.26 24.23
CA GLN A 237 22.48 3.52 25.66
C GLN A 237 21.09 4.09 25.90
N TYR A 238 20.36 3.47 26.82
CA TYR A 238 18.98 3.82 27.11
C TYR A 238 18.90 4.67 28.38
N TYR A 239 18.24 5.81 28.27
CA TYR A 239 17.95 6.71 29.38
C TYR A 239 16.44 6.96 29.43
N SER A 240 15.89 7.09 30.63
CA SER A 240 14.47 7.33 30.87
C SER A 240 14.09 8.81 30.91
N SER A 241 15.08 9.73 30.92
CA SER A 241 14.84 11.17 30.93
C SER A 241 15.79 11.93 29.98
N ASP A 242 15.30 13.05 29.44
CA ASP A 242 16.11 13.95 28.61
C ASP A 242 17.28 14.55 29.43
N ALA A 243 17.08 14.82 30.72
CA ALA A 243 18.11 15.38 31.60
C ALA A 243 19.31 14.43 31.75
N ASP A 244 19.05 13.14 32.02
CA ASP A 244 20.11 12.12 32.14
C ASP A 244 20.86 11.93 30.81
N THR A 245 20.11 11.97 29.71
CA THR A 245 20.65 11.88 28.35
C THR A 245 21.61 13.03 28.05
N ILE A 246 21.20 14.27 28.35
CA ILE A 246 22.02 15.46 28.16
C ILE A 246 23.25 15.40 29.05
N LEU A 247 23.11 15.01 30.33
CA LEU A 247 24.24 14.86 31.23
C LEU A 247 25.25 13.82 30.73
N ALA A 248 24.77 12.66 30.24
CA ALA A 248 25.62 11.64 29.65
C ALA A 248 26.38 12.12 28.41
N LEU A 249 25.71 12.91 27.55
CA LEU A 249 26.33 13.50 26.37
C LEU A 249 27.37 14.56 26.75
N SER A 250 27.02 15.49 27.65
CA SER A 250 27.92 16.55 28.15
C SER A 250 29.11 15.98 28.93
N SER A 251 28.95 14.87 29.65
CA SER A 251 30.06 14.20 30.34
C SER A 251 30.94 13.36 29.40
N GLY A 252 30.47 13.06 28.18
CA GLY A 252 31.15 12.16 27.24
C GLY A 252 30.98 10.67 27.57
N ARG A 253 29.94 10.31 28.33
CA ARG A 253 29.53 8.90 28.51
C ARG A 253 28.91 8.33 27.24
N THR A 254 28.31 9.20 26.42
CA THR A 254 27.90 8.94 25.05
C THR A 254 28.54 9.94 24.08
N ASP A 255 28.68 9.50 22.83
CA ASP A 255 29.25 10.29 21.74
C ASP A 255 28.17 11.10 21.01
N LEU A 256 26.99 10.50 20.87
CA LEU A 256 25.82 11.05 20.19
C LEU A 256 24.56 10.87 21.05
N ASN A 257 23.59 11.76 20.86
CA ASN A 257 22.19 11.53 21.22
C ASN A 257 21.30 11.75 19.99
N ILE A 258 20.22 10.99 19.88
CA ILE A 258 19.16 11.23 18.88
C ILE A 258 17.86 11.62 19.59
N ALA A 259 17.36 12.83 19.30
CA ALA A 259 16.20 13.39 19.99
C ALA A 259 15.36 14.28 19.05
N PRO A 260 14.10 14.62 19.39
CA PRO A 260 13.23 15.42 18.52
C PRO A 260 13.94 16.69 18.06
N TYR A 261 13.91 16.96 16.76
CA TYR A 261 14.68 18.07 16.18
C TYR A 261 14.40 19.45 16.84
N PRO A 262 13.15 19.79 17.23
CA PRO A 262 12.90 21.02 17.99
C PRO A 262 13.64 21.08 19.33
N SER A 263 13.80 19.94 20.00
CA SER A 263 14.50 19.85 21.29
C SER A 263 16.03 19.95 21.12
N THR A 264 16.60 19.30 20.10
CA THR A 264 18.03 19.47 19.80
C THR A 264 18.34 20.89 19.33
N ALA A 265 17.44 21.51 18.56
CA ALA A 265 17.58 22.90 18.11
C ALA A 265 17.46 23.89 19.28
N TYR A 266 16.53 23.66 20.22
CA TYR A 266 16.45 24.43 21.45
C TYR A 266 17.75 24.36 22.24
N ARG A 267 18.30 23.16 22.44
CA ARG A 267 19.55 22.95 23.18
C ARG A 267 20.76 23.58 22.49
N GLU A 268 20.91 23.39 21.18
CA GLU A 268 21.96 24.06 20.41
C GLU A 268 21.84 25.59 20.48
N ASN A 269 20.65 26.15 20.68
CA ASN A 269 20.47 27.60 20.77
C ASN A 269 20.55 28.16 22.19
N THR A 270 20.49 27.32 23.21
CA THR A 270 20.46 27.74 24.64
C THR A 270 21.64 27.24 25.45
N ARG A 271 22.43 26.29 24.93
CA ARG A 271 23.61 25.74 25.60
C ARG A 271 24.88 26.00 24.80
N ASP A 272 26.01 26.12 25.50
CA ASP A 272 27.31 26.40 24.86
C ASP A 272 28.11 25.14 24.48
N ASP A 273 27.72 23.98 25.00
CA ASP A 273 28.48 22.74 24.93
C ASP A 273 28.02 21.73 23.88
N LEU A 274 26.83 21.92 23.27
CA LEU A 274 26.23 20.99 22.31
C LEU A 274 26.01 21.63 20.94
N LYS A 275 25.99 20.78 19.90
CA LYS A 275 25.63 21.14 18.51
C LYS A 275 24.87 20.00 17.84
N ILE A 276 24.08 20.33 16.82
CA ILE A 276 23.47 19.35 15.92
C ILE A 276 24.52 18.91 14.89
N VAL A 277 24.67 17.60 14.73
CA VAL A 277 25.64 16.96 13.83
C VAL A 277 24.97 16.11 12.76
N GLY A 278 23.65 16.01 12.75
CA GLY A 278 22.92 15.28 11.73
C GLY A 278 21.42 15.40 11.90
N LYS A 279 20.66 14.99 10.89
CA LYS A 279 19.20 15.06 10.89
C LYS A 279 18.63 13.90 10.10
N VAL A 280 17.63 13.24 10.65
CA VAL A 280 16.96 12.10 10.01
C VAL A 280 15.44 12.18 10.25
N ASN A 281 14.62 11.79 9.28
CA ASN A 281 13.18 11.69 9.51
C ASN A 281 12.90 10.46 10.40
N ALA A 282 12.01 10.59 11.38
CA ALA A 282 11.62 9.50 12.28
C ALA A 282 10.93 8.33 11.56
N GLY A 283 10.59 8.47 10.29
CA GLY A 283 10.05 7.41 9.44
C GLY A 283 11.12 6.65 8.66
N TRP A 284 12.40 7.01 8.79
CA TRP A 284 13.48 6.51 7.93
C TRP A 284 13.44 4.97 7.78
N PRO A 285 13.58 4.44 6.55
CA PRO A 285 13.96 5.15 5.32
C PRO A 285 12.88 6.05 4.70
N SER A 286 11.62 5.95 5.14
CA SER A 286 10.49 6.77 4.67
C SER A 286 10.35 8.11 5.42
N GLU A 287 9.38 8.94 5.04
CA GLU A 287 8.97 10.10 5.84
C GLU A 287 7.77 9.77 6.74
N THR A 288 7.76 10.31 7.96
CA THR A 288 6.58 10.32 8.85
C THR A 288 6.34 11.73 9.42
N LEU A 289 5.13 11.94 9.95
CA LEU A 289 4.72 13.16 10.65
C LEU A 289 4.51 12.88 12.15
N VAL A 290 4.48 13.97 12.91
CA VAL A 290 4.02 14.04 14.30
C VAL A 290 2.57 14.49 14.31
N ALA A 291 1.77 13.86 15.15
CA ALA A 291 0.33 14.05 15.17
C ALA A 291 -0.29 13.99 16.56
N ALA A 292 -1.42 14.68 16.69
CA ALA A 292 -2.36 14.48 17.78
C ALA A 292 -2.93 13.07 17.61
N THR A 293 -2.88 12.27 18.66
CA THR A 293 -3.22 10.85 18.59
C THR A 293 -4.48 10.59 19.41
N SER A 294 -5.47 9.92 18.83
CA SER A 294 -6.74 9.61 19.49
C SER A 294 -7.09 8.14 19.31
N LEU A 295 -7.97 7.57 20.12
CA LEU A 295 -8.38 6.18 19.96
C LEU A 295 -9.09 6.01 18.61
N LYS A 296 -8.76 4.93 17.88
CA LYS A 296 -9.34 4.69 16.56
C LYS A 296 -10.87 4.63 16.62
N GLY A 297 -11.52 5.41 15.77
CA GLY A 297 -12.98 5.51 15.70
C GLY A 297 -13.61 6.32 16.82
N ASN A 298 -12.85 7.04 17.66
CA ASN A 298 -13.43 7.86 18.72
C ASN A 298 -14.08 9.16 18.22
N GLY A 299 -13.86 9.52 16.95
CA GLY A 299 -14.52 10.64 16.26
C GLY A 299 -13.88 12.02 16.42
N LEU A 300 -12.76 12.16 17.13
CA LEU A 300 -12.03 13.44 17.26
C LEU A 300 -11.15 13.77 16.06
N ALA A 301 -10.52 12.75 15.48
CA ALA A 301 -9.74 12.87 14.26
C ALA A 301 -10.45 12.11 13.14
N PRO A 302 -10.37 12.60 11.88
CA PRO A 302 -10.71 11.75 10.75
C PRO A 302 -9.81 10.50 10.78
N GLY A 303 -10.35 9.35 10.36
CA GLY A 303 -9.56 8.13 10.25
C GLY A 303 -8.33 8.39 9.39
N TYR A 304 -7.14 8.08 9.91
CA TYR A 304 -5.89 8.36 9.19
C TYR A 304 -5.73 7.35 8.05
N HIS A 305 -5.88 7.79 6.79
CA HIS A 305 -5.81 6.96 5.59
C HIS A 305 -4.53 7.20 4.76
N GLY A 306 -3.36 7.16 5.41
CA GLY A 306 -2.05 7.07 4.73
C GLY A 306 -1.58 8.30 3.92
N GLY A 307 -0.25 8.40 3.75
CA GLY A 307 0.49 9.17 2.72
C GLY A 307 0.08 10.60 2.33
N ALA A 308 -1.04 10.76 1.64
CA ALA A 308 -1.38 11.94 0.84
C ALA A 308 -1.62 13.22 1.67
N GLU A 309 -2.16 13.10 2.90
CA GLU A 309 -2.37 14.25 3.80
C GLU A 309 -1.07 14.82 4.38
N LEU A 310 0.03 14.04 4.39
CA LEU A 310 1.33 14.51 4.92
C LEU A 310 1.89 15.68 4.08
N ARG A 311 1.63 15.69 2.77
CA ARG A 311 2.15 16.71 1.83
C ARG A 311 1.26 17.94 1.71
N HIS A 312 -0.06 17.82 1.82
CA HIS A 312 -0.95 18.98 1.76
C HIS A 312 -0.76 19.90 2.97
N GLN A 313 -0.55 19.33 4.16
CA GLN A 313 -0.24 20.11 5.37
C GLN A 313 1.22 20.61 5.41
N GLY A 314 2.18 19.83 4.90
CA GLY A 314 3.57 20.27 4.73
C GLY A 314 3.74 21.46 3.76
N ARG A 315 2.85 21.57 2.76
CA ARG A 315 2.81 22.71 1.80
C ARG A 315 2.19 23.97 2.43
N LEU A 316 1.18 23.82 3.27
CA LEU A 316 0.53 24.91 4.01
C LEU A 316 1.45 25.53 5.08
N ILE A 317 2.31 24.76 5.73
CA ILE A 317 3.24 25.27 6.75
C ILE A 317 4.43 26.04 6.14
N ARG A 318 4.74 25.81 4.85
CA ARG A 318 5.82 26.54 4.13
C ARG A 318 5.40 27.89 3.56
N GLN A 319 4.10 28.19 3.49
CA GLN A 319 3.62 29.49 3.02
C GLN A 319 2.94 30.22 4.17
N GLY A 320 3.55 31.33 4.61
CA GLY A 320 2.96 32.22 5.62
C GLY A 320 1.57 32.74 5.20
N PRO A 321 0.82 33.37 6.11
CA PRO A 321 -0.61 33.64 5.93
C PRO A 321 -0.86 34.65 4.81
N GLY A 322 -1.28 34.14 3.65
CA GLY A 322 -1.82 34.93 2.53
C GLY A 322 -3.33 34.76 2.47
N THR A 323 -4.05 35.86 2.66
CA THR A 323 -5.50 36.03 2.57
C THR A 323 -6.13 35.34 1.35
N LEU A 324 -7.02 34.37 1.58
CA LEU A 324 -7.93 33.83 0.57
C LEU A 324 -9.28 34.58 0.65
N GLY A 325 -9.61 35.30 -0.41
CA GLY A 325 -10.92 35.94 -0.61
C GLY A 325 -12.02 34.93 -0.99
N PRO A 326 -13.30 35.34 -0.92
CA PRO A 326 -14.43 34.42 -0.98
C PRO A 326 -14.75 34.01 -2.42
N VAL A 327 -14.78 32.70 -2.68
CA VAL A 327 -15.39 32.14 -3.89
C VAL A 327 -16.89 32.02 -3.66
N ARG A 328 -17.67 32.77 -4.44
CA ARG A 328 -19.14 32.72 -4.45
C ARG A 328 -19.65 31.51 -5.22
N GLY A 329 -20.57 30.78 -4.57
CA GLY A 329 -21.86 30.36 -5.14
C GLY A 329 -21.88 29.14 -6.07
N SER A 330 -22.26 27.99 -5.51
CA SER A 330 -23.05 26.97 -6.23
C SER A 330 -24.34 26.70 -5.46
N PRO A 331 -25.48 26.45 -6.14
CA PRO A 331 -26.79 26.44 -5.51
C PRO A 331 -27.00 25.18 -4.68
N ALA A 332 -27.67 25.38 -3.54
CA ALA A 332 -28.21 24.31 -2.71
C ALA A 332 -29.37 23.61 -3.41
N GLY A 333 -29.46 22.29 -3.18
CA GLY A 333 -30.72 21.57 -3.26
C GLY A 333 -30.74 20.35 -4.19
N VAL A 334 -30.07 19.26 -3.80
CA VAL A 334 -30.62 17.90 -3.89
C VAL A 334 -30.10 17.10 -2.69
N GLU A 335 -31.03 16.50 -1.96
CA GLU A 335 -30.90 15.87 -0.64
C GLU A 335 -30.04 14.60 -0.60
N ASP A 336 -29.02 14.63 0.25
CA ASP A 336 -28.77 13.78 1.44
C ASP A 336 -29.41 12.37 1.57
N ARG A 337 -29.41 11.55 0.50
CA ARG A 337 -29.68 10.09 0.62
C ARG A 337 -28.60 9.17 0.04
N HIS A 338 -27.49 9.70 -0.48
CA HIS A 338 -26.48 8.90 -1.19
C HIS A 338 -25.07 8.92 -0.59
N ARG A 339 -24.80 9.72 0.44
CA ARG A 339 -23.45 9.78 1.05
C ARG A 339 -23.03 8.54 1.85
N GLY A 340 -23.98 7.68 2.23
CA GLY A 340 -23.68 6.39 2.86
C GLY A 340 -23.24 5.30 1.88
N LYS A 341 -23.60 5.40 0.58
CA LYS A 341 -23.29 4.39 -0.44
C LYS A 341 -21.96 4.61 -1.18
N LEU A 342 -21.46 5.85 -1.21
CA LEU A 342 -20.23 6.19 -1.94
C LEU A 342 -18.93 5.76 -1.25
N ARG A 343 -18.99 5.16 -0.05
CA ARG A 343 -17.78 4.66 0.63
C ARG A 343 -17.25 3.34 0.07
N ASP A 344 -18.10 2.57 -0.59
CA ASP A 344 -17.73 1.23 -1.10
C ASP A 344 -17.43 1.22 -2.61
N CYS A 345 -17.89 2.23 -3.37
CA CYS A 345 -17.62 2.33 -4.80
C CYS A 345 -16.24 2.94 -5.10
N GLN A 346 -15.17 2.14 -5.10
CA GLN A 346 -13.79 2.59 -5.29
C GLN A 346 -13.01 1.70 -6.25
N MET A 347 -12.18 2.29 -7.14
CA MET A 347 -11.38 1.59 -8.15
C MET A 347 -10.71 0.35 -7.58
N LYS A 348 -10.75 -0.74 -8.36
CA LYS A 348 -10.23 -2.03 -7.98
C LYS A 348 -8.78 -2.19 -8.44
N PHE A 349 -8.01 -2.96 -7.68
CA PHE A 349 -6.59 -3.19 -7.93
C PHE A 349 -6.27 -4.68 -8.03
N GLN A 350 -5.60 -5.03 -9.12
CA GLN A 350 -5.13 -6.39 -9.38
C GLN A 350 -3.61 -6.44 -9.46
N VAL A 351 -3.02 -7.54 -8.98
CA VAL A 351 -1.63 -7.90 -9.32
C VAL A 351 -1.64 -8.98 -10.41
N LEU A 352 -1.00 -8.72 -11.53
CA LEU A 352 -0.81 -9.67 -12.64
C LEU A 352 0.64 -10.15 -12.68
N ASP A 353 0.83 -11.48 -12.65
CA ASP A 353 2.10 -12.13 -12.92
C ASP A 353 1.98 -13.09 -14.13
N ILE A 354 2.67 -12.75 -15.23
CA ILE A 354 2.76 -13.61 -16.43
C ILE A 354 3.92 -14.62 -16.34
N VAL A 355 4.61 -14.67 -15.20
CA VAL A 355 5.71 -15.56 -14.84
C VAL A 355 6.84 -15.63 -15.87
N PRO A 356 7.45 -14.48 -16.23
CA PRO A 356 8.67 -14.50 -17.02
C PRO A 356 9.80 -15.18 -16.25
N HIS A 357 10.63 -15.94 -16.97
CA HIS A 357 11.80 -16.62 -16.45
C HIS A 357 13.06 -16.05 -17.08
N LEU A 358 13.36 -14.81 -16.69
CA LEU A 358 14.43 -13.99 -17.25
C LEU A 358 15.59 -13.85 -16.26
N LYS A 359 16.80 -13.70 -16.81
CA LYS A 359 17.94 -13.23 -16.03
C LYS A 359 17.75 -11.75 -15.70
N ASN A 360 18.19 -11.31 -14.53
CA ASN A 360 18.44 -9.90 -14.29
C ASN A 360 19.49 -9.42 -15.32
N PRO A 361 19.17 -8.46 -16.18
CA PRO A 361 20.05 -8.10 -17.29
C PRO A 361 21.29 -7.32 -16.84
N VAL A 362 21.30 -6.80 -15.61
CA VAL A 362 22.44 -6.06 -15.03
C VAL A 362 23.37 -6.98 -14.26
N THR A 363 22.81 -7.88 -13.43
CA THR A 363 23.61 -8.75 -12.54
C THR A 363 23.85 -10.14 -13.11
N GLY A 364 23.10 -10.55 -14.13
CA GLY A 364 23.10 -11.90 -14.69
C GLY A 364 22.43 -12.96 -13.80
N ALA A 365 21.94 -12.58 -12.62
CA ALA A 365 21.29 -13.50 -11.69
C ALA A 365 19.98 -14.05 -12.26
N ILE A 366 19.70 -15.33 -12.02
CA ILE A 366 18.43 -15.96 -12.36
C ILE A 366 17.92 -16.77 -11.18
N VAL A 367 16.62 -16.67 -10.93
CA VAL A 367 15.94 -17.45 -9.90
C VAL A 367 15.63 -18.83 -10.48
N SER A 368 15.75 -19.88 -9.66
CA SER A 368 15.37 -21.23 -10.09
C SER A 368 13.88 -21.27 -10.48
N THR A 369 13.49 -22.15 -11.40
CA THR A 369 12.09 -22.29 -11.81
C THR A 369 11.18 -22.58 -10.62
N ALA A 370 11.63 -23.45 -9.70
CA ALA A 370 10.88 -23.79 -8.49
C ALA A 370 10.69 -22.58 -7.57
N ASP A 371 11.75 -21.83 -7.30
CA ASP A 371 11.67 -20.63 -6.46
C ASP A 371 10.82 -19.55 -7.12
N ARG A 372 10.91 -19.40 -8.46
CA ARG A 372 10.12 -18.41 -9.20
C ARG A 372 8.62 -18.68 -9.13
N LEU A 373 8.21 -19.95 -9.23
CA LEU A 373 6.80 -20.34 -9.05
C LEU A 373 6.34 -20.14 -7.60
N ASN A 374 7.18 -20.48 -6.62
CA ASN A 374 6.89 -20.22 -5.20
C ASN A 374 6.77 -18.71 -4.92
N GLN A 375 7.56 -17.87 -5.59
CA GLN A 375 7.44 -16.42 -5.50
C GLN A 375 6.07 -15.94 -6.00
N VAL A 376 5.50 -16.51 -7.07
CA VAL A 376 4.13 -16.17 -7.52
C VAL A 376 3.12 -16.39 -6.39
N VAL A 377 3.15 -17.57 -5.77
CA VAL A 377 2.23 -17.94 -4.68
C VAL A 377 2.41 -17.01 -3.48
N ARG A 378 3.66 -16.71 -3.09
CA ARG A 378 3.97 -15.79 -1.99
C ARG A 378 3.53 -14.35 -2.29
N THR A 379 3.69 -13.88 -3.52
CA THR A 379 3.19 -12.56 -3.94
C THR A 379 1.67 -12.50 -3.83
N ALA A 380 0.95 -13.55 -4.22
CA ALA A 380 -0.51 -13.60 -4.09
C ALA A 380 -0.98 -13.55 -2.63
N GLN A 381 -0.31 -14.28 -1.72
CA GLN A 381 -0.58 -14.20 -0.28
C GLN A 381 -0.33 -12.77 0.23
N ARG A 382 0.80 -12.18 -0.14
CA ARG A 382 1.14 -10.82 0.28
C ARG A 382 0.15 -9.78 -0.27
N ALA A 383 -0.30 -9.96 -1.51
CA ALA A 383 -1.32 -9.10 -2.11
C ALA A 383 -2.64 -9.17 -1.34
N GLU A 384 -3.08 -10.37 -0.91
CA GLU A 384 -4.26 -10.52 -0.05
C GLU A 384 -4.09 -9.83 1.32
N GLU A 385 -2.92 -9.97 1.95
CA GLU A 385 -2.61 -9.30 3.23
C GLU A 385 -2.65 -7.78 3.12
N LEU A 386 -2.24 -7.24 1.97
CA LEU A 386 -2.17 -5.81 1.69
C LEU A 386 -3.51 -5.23 1.19
N GLY A 387 -4.51 -6.06 0.91
CA GLY A 387 -5.85 -5.62 0.51
C GLY A 387 -6.01 -5.32 -0.98
N TYR A 388 -5.21 -5.96 -1.85
CA TYR A 388 -5.50 -6.01 -3.28
C TYR A 388 -6.80 -6.81 -3.52
N ASP A 389 -7.58 -6.38 -4.51
CA ASP A 389 -8.88 -6.96 -4.79
C ASP A 389 -8.78 -8.26 -5.60
N SER A 390 -7.76 -8.37 -6.47
CA SER A 390 -7.53 -9.54 -7.31
C SER A 390 -6.05 -9.89 -7.52
N PHE A 391 -5.77 -11.18 -7.73
CA PHE A 391 -4.50 -11.68 -8.23
C PHE A 391 -4.72 -12.46 -9.52
N SER A 392 -3.87 -12.22 -10.53
CA SER A 392 -3.97 -12.81 -11.85
C SER A 392 -2.70 -13.51 -12.30
N VAL A 393 -2.87 -14.65 -12.96
CA VAL A 393 -1.77 -15.41 -13.59
C VAL A 393 -1.99 -15.47 -15.09
N GLY A 394 -1.02 -14.99 -15.87
CA GLY A 394 -1.07 -15.05 -17.33
C GLY A 394 -0.57 -16.37 -17.88
N GLU A 395 -1.09 -16.79 -19.04
CA GLU A 395 -0.68 -18.00 -19.74
C GLU A 395 0.28 -17.70 -20.90
N ARG A 396 1.38 -18.45 -20.97
CA ARG A 396 2.42 -18.31 -22.02
C ARG A 396 2.96 -19.69 -22.42
N HIS A 397 3.16 -19.91 -23.72
CA HIS A 397 3.62 -21.20 -24.27
C HIS A 397 4.91 -21.12 -25.09
N ALA A 398 5.38 -19.91 -25.39
CA ALA A 398 6.61 -19.70 -26.14
C ALA A 398 7.44 -18.56 -25.52
N GLY A 399 8.75 -18.55 -25.80
CA GLY A 399 9.69 -17.59 -25.20
C GLY A 399 10.12 -17.93 -23.77
N GLU A 400 10.65 -16.95 -23.06
CA GLU A 400 11.25 -17.13 -21.73
C GLU A 400 10.22 -16.98 -20.60
N PHE A 401 9.21 -17.87 -20.59
CA PHE A 401 8.13 -17.91 -19.59
C PHE A 401 7.92 -19.32 -19.07
N ILE A 402 7.43 -19.44 -17.84
CA ILE A 402 7.16 -20.74 -17.18
C ILE A 402 5.69 -20.90 -16.73
N SER A 403 4.79 -20.13 -17.34
CA SER A 403 3.36 -20.03 -17.02
C SER A 403 2.44 -20.71 -18.04
N SER A 404 2.78 -21.92 -18.48
CA SER A 404 1.94 -22.64 -19.46
C SER A 404 0.65 -23.22 -18.87
N SER A 405 0.53 -23.28 -17.54
CA SER A 405 -0.65 -23.80 -16.84
C SER A 405 -1.07 -22.82 -15.72
N PRO A 406 -1.74 -21.71 -16.06
CA PRO A 406 -2.27 -20.79 -15.07
C PRO A 406 -3.26 -21.49 -14.12
N THR A 407 -4.00 -22.48 -14.59
CA THR A 407 -4.97 -23.25 -13.79
C THR A 407 -4.32 -23.92 -12.60
N THR A 408 -3.16 -24.56 -12.80
CA THR A 408 -2.40 -25.21 -11.72
C THR A 408 -1.90 -24.19 -10.69
N VAL A 409 -1.37 -23.05 -11.15
CA VAL A 409 -0.86 -22.00 -10.25
C VAL A 409 -2.01 -21.33 -9.48
N LEU A 410 -3.13 -21.05 -10.14
CA LEU A 410 -4.32 -20.47 -9.51
C LEU A 410 -4.94 -21.44 -8.49
N ALA A 411 -4.95 -22.75 -8.75
CA ALA A 411 -5.39 -23.74 -7.76
C ALA A 411 -4.49 -23.73 -6.51
N ALA A 412 -3.18 -23.60 -6.68
CA ALA A 412 -2.25 -23.46 -5.55
C ALA A 412 -2.49 -22.16 -4.76
N ILE A 413 -2.73 -21.04 -5.45
CA ILE A 413 -3.08 -19.76 -4.81
C ILE A 413 -4.42 -19.86 -4.09
N ALA A 414 -5.43 -20.50 -4.69
CA ALA A 414 -6.75 -20.70 -4.09
C ALA A 414 -6.66 -21.41 -2.74
N ALA A 415 -5.78 -22.41 -2.62
CA ALA A 415 -5.58 -23.17 -1.40
C ALA A 415 -4.92 -22.39 -0.25
N VAL A 416 -4.22 -21.29 -0.55
CA VAL A 416 -3.47 -20.50 0.45
C VAL A 416 -3.99 -19.08 0.65
N THR A 417 -5.12 -18.74 0.00
CA THR A 417 -5.80 -17.45 0.09
C THR A 417 -7.27 -17.64 0.42
N SER A 418 -7.92 -16.61 0.96
CA SER A 418 -9.28 -16.72 1.51
C SER A 418 -10.27 -15.68 0.99
N ARG A 419 -9.79 -14.54 0.49
CA ARG A 419 -10.60 -13.37 0.13
C ARG A 419 -10.29 -12.85 -1.27
N ILE A 420 -9.02 -12.79 -1.66
CA ILE A 420 -8.61 -12.16 -2.93
C ILE A 420 -9.26 -12.88 -4.13
N ARG A 421 -9.80 -12.13 -5.09
CA ARG A 421 -10.34 -12.71 -6.32
C ARG A 421 -9.21 -13.30 -7.18
N LEU A 422 -9.48 -14.42 -7.83
CA LEU A 422 -8.52 -15.13 -8.66
C LEU A 422 -8.88 -14.93 -10.13
N GLN A 423 -7.93 -14.48 -10.94
CA GLN A 423 -8.14 -14.25 -12.36
C GLN A 423 -7.06 -14.93 -13.22
N SER A 424 -7.40 -15.29 -14.46
CA SER A 424 -6.38 -15.47 -15.50
C SER A 424 -6.07 -14.14 -16.18
N GLY A 425 -4.89 -13.98 -16.78
CA GLY A 425 -4.47 -12.70 -17.39
C GLY A 425 -3.48 -12.87 -18.54
N VAL A 426 -3.76 -13.65 -19.58
CA VAL A 426 -5.05 -14.24 -19.97
C VAL A 426 -4.99 -15.77 -19.93
N THR A 427 -6.15 -16.42 -20.07
CA THR A 427 -6.29 -17.77 -20.63
C THR A 427 -6.20 -17.68 -22.15
N VAL A 428 -5.29 -18.40 -22.79
CA VAL A 428 -5.13 -18.42 -24.25
C VAL A 428 -6.16 -19.37 -24.86
N LEU A 429 -7.45 -19.03 -24.72
CA LEU A 429 -8.57 -19.90 -25.10
C LEU A 429 -8.52 -20.32 -26.57
N SER A 430 -7.95 -19.50 -27.45
CA SER A 430 -7.81 -19.84 -28.87
C SER A 430 -7.04 -21.15 -29.12
N VAL A 431 -6.12 -21.56 -28.23
CA VAL A 431 -5.35 -22.80 -28.39
C VAL A 431 -5.82 -23.97 -27.54
N LEU A 432 -6.73 -23.74 -26.59
CA LEU A 432 -7.18 -24.76 -25.64
C LEU A 432 -8.48 -25.47 -26.08
N ASP A 433 -8.78 -26.64 -25.50
CA ASP A 433 -10.09 -27.28 -25.64
C ASP A 433 -11.08 -26.67 -24.63
N PRO A 434 -12.22 -26.10 -25.08
CA PRO A 434 -13.25 -25.53 -24.20
C PRO A 434 -13.77 -26.48 -23.12
N VAL A 435 -13.79 -27.79 -23.36
CA VAL A 435 -14.23 -28.78 -22.36
C VAL A 435 -13.25 -28.82 -21.18
N ARG A 436 -11.95 -28.84 -21.46
CA ARG A 436 -10.93 -28.81 -20.41
C ARG A 436 -10.88 -27.50 -19.67
N VAL A 437 -11.01 -26.38 -20.39
CA VAL A 437 -11.12 -25.06 -19.76
C VAL A 437 -12.33 -25.01 -18.84
N ALA A 438 -13.48 -25.55 -19.26
CA ALA A 438 -14.67 -25.57 -18.43
C ALA A 438 -14.46 -26.34 -17.12
N GLU A 439 -13.88 -27.54 -17.19
CA GLU A 439 -13.64 -28.42 -16.03
C GLU A 439 -12.58 -27.86 -15.08
N ASP A 440 -11.43 -27.41 -15.59
CA ASP A 440 -10.30 -26.95 -14.79
C ASP A 440 -10.67 -25.69 -13.99
N TYR A 441 -11.27 -24.71 -14.65
CA TYR A 441 -11.65 -23.47 -14.00
C TYR A 441 -12.87 -23.65 -13.08
N ALA A 442 -13.84 -24.51 -13.41
CA ALA A 442 -14.90 -24.86 -12.46
C ALA A 442 -14.34 -25.53 -11.20
N THR A 443 -13.30 -26.34 -11.33
CA THR A 443 -12.60 -26.95 -10.18
C THR A 443 -11.94 -25.88 -9.30
N ILE A 444 -11.27 -24.88 -9.90
CA ILE A 444 -10.70 -23.75 -9.15
C ILE A 444 -11.79 -22.90 -8.49
N ASP A 445 -12.90 -22.66 -9.18
CA ASP A 445 -14.05 -21.91 -8.65
C ASP A 445 -14.64 -22.61 -7.41
N GLN A 446 -14.74 -23.95 -7.44
CA GLN A 446 -15.14 -24.77 -6.30
C GLN A 446 -14.14 -24.68 -5.14
N LEU A 447 -12.85 -24.84 -5.41
CA LEU A 447 -11.78 -24.76 -4.39
C LEU A 447 -11.70 -23.37 -3.76
N SER A 448 -11.91 -22.33 -4.55
CA SER A 448 -11.83 -20.94 -4.13
C SER A 448 -13.13 -20.40 -3.54
N ARG A 449 -14.23 -21.17 -3.59
CA ARG A 449 -15.58 -20.79 -3.19
C ARG A 449 -16.09 -19.55 -3.93
N GLY A 450 -16.08 -19.59 -5.26
CA GLY A 450 -16.71 -18.56 -6.10
C GLY A 450 -15.85 -17.33 -6.38
N ARG A 451 -14.55 -17.33 -6.00
CA ARG A 451 -13.64 -16.19 -6.18
C ARG A 451 -13.04 -16.09 -7.58
N LEU A 452 -13.35 -17.01 -8.48
CA LEU A 452 -12.74 -17.06 -9.81
C LEU A 452 -13.44 -16.13 -10.80
N GLU A 453 -12.63 -15.46 -11.62
CA GLU A 453 -13.02 -14.91 -12.92
C GLU A 453 -11.94 -15.25 -13.96
N LEU A 454 -12.24 -15.07 -15.25
CA LEU A 454 -11.28 -15.34 -16.32
C LEU A 454 -11.08 -14.11 -17.19
N VAL A 455 -9.86 -13.90 -17.67
CA VAL A 455 -9.62 -13.04 -18.85
C VAL A 455 -9.23 -13.97 -19.99
N ILE A 456 -10.01 -14.02 -21.07
CA ILE A 456 -9.68 -14.84 -22.25
C ILE A 456 -9.00 -14.00 -23.32
N GLY A 457 -8.19 -14.63 -24.16
CA GLY A 457 -7.62 -13.95 -25.31
C GLY A 457 -6.98 -14.91 -26.30
N LYS A 458 -6.50 -14.36 -27.41
CA LYS A 458 -5.82 -15.12 -28.46
C LYS A 458 -4.36 -15.46 -28.17
N GLY A 459 -3.78 -14.94 -27.07
CA GLY A 459 -2.35 -15.03 -26.78
C GLY A 459 -1.46 -14.09 -27.61
N ASN A 460 -0.17 -14.03 -27.27
CA ASN A 460 0.75 -13.03 -27.81
C ASN A 460 1.79 -13.60 -28.77
N GLU A 461 2.16 -14.88 -28.64
CA GLU A 461 3.25 -15.48 -29.38
C GLU A 461 2.76 -16.18 -30.64
N VAL A 462 3.30 -15.80 -31.79
CA VAL A 462 3.02 -16.49 -33.07
C VAL A 462 3.32 -17.99 -32.99
N LEU A 463 4.43 -18.36 -32.33
CA LEU A 463 4.89 -19.73 -32.22
C LEU A 463 3.95 -20.63 -31.39
N GLN A 464 3.00 -20.08 -30.63
CA GLN A 464 2.10 -20.89 -29.82
C GLN A 464 1.16 -21.74 -30.69
N TYR A 465 0.73 -21.27 -31.86
CA TYR A 465 -0.28 -21.97 -32.68
C TYR A 465 0.26 -23.31 -33.22
N PRO A 466 1.46 -23.35 -33.85
CA PRO A 466 2.08 -24.62 -34.25
C PRO A 466 2.33 -25.59 -33.09
N LEU A 467 2.61 -25.11 -31.86
CA LEU A 467 2.82 -25.99 -30.69
C LEU A 467 1.57 -26.81 -30.35
N PHE A 468 0.38 -26.30 -30.67
CA PHE A 468 -0.90 -26.98 -30.48
C PHE A 468 -1.49 -27.53 -31.78
N GLY A 469 -0.73 -27.51 -32.88
CA GLY A 469 -1.19 -28.02 -34.19
C GLY A 469 -2.31 -27.17 -34.82
N LEU A 470 -2.31 -25.86 -34.56
CA LEU A 470 -3.31 -24.91 -35.07
C LEU A 470 -2.66 -23.90 -36.01
N ASP A 471 -3.48 -23.29 -36.87
CA ASP A 471 -3.06 -22.24 -37.79
C ASP A 471 -3.29 -20.84 -37.20
N LEU A 472 -2.29 -19.95 -37.34
CA LEU A 472 -2.36 -18.58 -36.83
C LEU A 472 -3.48 -17.77 -37.48
N GLU A 473 -3.78 -18.02 -38.75
CA GLU A 473 -4.79 -17.29 -39.52
C GLU A 473 -6.19 -17.43 -38.91
N ASP A 474 -6.47 -18.57 -38.28
CA ASP A 474 -7.74 -18.88 -37.66
C ASP A 474 -7.84 -18.32 -36.21
N GLN A 475 -6.86 -17.59 -35.69
CA GLN A 475 -6.76 -17.20 -34.27
C GLN A 475 -8.02 -16.54 -33.68
N TRP A 476 -8.72 -15.71 -34.45
CA TRP A 476 -9.91 -15.00 -34.00
C TRP A 476 -11.16 -15.87 -34.06
N ASP A 477 -11.27 -16.68 -35.12
CA ASP A 477 -12.36 -17.63 -35.30
C ASP A 477 -12.29 -18.74 -34.24
N LEU A 478 -11.07 -19.21 -33.96
CA LEU A 478 -10.75 -20.10 -32.84
C LEU A 478 -11.25 -19.52 -31.52
N LEU A 479 -10.88 -18.27 -31.20
CA LEU A 479 -11.30 -17.62 -29.97
C LEU A 479 -12.83 -17.51 -29.87
N ALA A 480 -13.49 -17.02 -30.93
CA ALA A 480 -14.93 -16.81 -30.95
C ALA A 480 -15.72 -18.13 -30.84
N GLU A 481 -15.37 -19.16 -31.62
CA GLU A 481 -16.04 -20.46 -31.61
C GLU A 481 -15.86 -21.16 -30.27
N LYS A 482 -14.62 -21.21 -29.77
CA LYS A 482 -14.29 -21.86 -28.49
C LYS A 482 -14.94 -21.16 -27.31
N TYR A 483 -15.04 -19.84 -27.36
CA TYR A 483 -15.76 -19.08 -26.33
C TYR A 483 -17.26 -19.35 -26.33
N GLY A 484 -17.88 -19.41 -27.51
CA GLY A 484 -19.28 -19.80 -27.65
C GLY A 484 -19.58 -21.14 -26.97
N LEU A 485 -18.75 -22.16 -27.22
CA LEU A 485 -18.90 -23.46 -26.55
C LEU A 485 -18.64 -23.37 -25.04
N LEU A 486 -17.58 -22.69 -24.59
CA LEU A 486 -17.26 -22.56 -23.16
C LEU A 486 -18.43 -21.97 -22.37
N ARG A 487 -19.09 -20.93 -22.90
CA ARG A 487 -20.25 -20.31 -22.25
C ARG A 487 -21.39 -21.30 -22.03
N ARG A 488 -21.67 -22.15 -23.03
CA ARG A 488 -22.71 -23.20 -22.95
C ARG A 488 -22.33 -24.26 -21.93
N LEU A 489 -21.09 -24.74 -21.97
CA LEU A 489 -20.61 -25.80 -21.08
C LEU A 489 -20.79 -25.47 -19.59
N TRP A 490 -20.62 -24.20 -19.16
CA TRP A 490 -20.85 -23.80 -17.76
C TRP A 490 -22.29 -23.50 -17.39
N ARG A 491 -23.19 -23.31 -18.36
CA ARG A 491 -24.57 -22.84 -18.12
C ARG A 491 -25.61 -23.90 -18.39
N GLU A 492 -25.35 -24.78 -19.35
CA GLU A 492 -26.26 -25.82 -19.80
C GLU A 492 -25.78 -27.20 -19.32
N GLU A 493 -26.72 -28.14 -19.31
CA GLU A 493 -26.45 -29.58 -19.23
C GLU A 493 -26.75 -30.20 -20.60
N ASN A 494 -26.19 -31.38 -20.89
CA ASN A 494 -26.46 -32.14 -22.12
C ASN A 494 -26.12 -31.33 -23.39
N VAL A 495 -25.01 -30.60 -23.37
CA VAL A 495 -24.56 -29.76 -24.48
C VAL A 495 -24.10 -30.64 -25.64
N THR A 496 -24.71 -30.42 -26.80
CA THR A 496 -24.18 -30.85 -28.10
C THR A 496 -23.56 -29.66 -28.83
N TRP A 497 -22.55 -29.93 -29.66
CA TRP A 497 -21.79 -28.89 -30.36
C TRP A 497 -21.32 -29.38 -31.73
N SER A 498 -21.42 -28.49 -32.71
CA SER A 498 -20.79 -28.65 -34.02
C SER A 498 -20.10 -27.33 -34.38
N GLY A 499 -18.88 -27.42 -34.90
CA GLY A 499 -18.03 -26.28 -35.22
C GLY A 499 -16.84 -26.72 -36.06
N ARG A 500 -15.95 -25.77 -36.40
CA ARG A 500 -14.79 -26.01 -37.27
C ARG A 500 -13.56 -26.47 -36.50
N PHE A 501 -13.39 -26.04 -35.24
CA PHE A 501 -12.09 -26.11 -34.56
C PHE A 501 -11.98 -27.15 -33.45
N ARG A 502 -13.03 -27.96 -33.25
CA ARG A 502 -12.96 -29.20 -32.46
C ARG A 502 -13.91 -30.24 -33.04
N ALA A 503 -13.66 -31.51 -32.73
CA ALA A 503 -14.58 -32.59 -33.08
C ALA A 503 -15.99 -32.32 -32.52
N ALA A 504 -17.06 -32.74 -33.20
CA ALA A 504 -18.41 -32.52 -32.67
C ALA A 504 -18.61 -33.16 -31.27
N LEU A 505 -19.47 -32.57 -30.45
CA LEU A 505 -20.07 -33.24 -29.28
C LEU A 505 -21.41 -33.81 -29.75
N GLU A 506 -21.36 -35.03 -30.29
CA GLU A 506 -22.54 -35.73 -30.81
C GLU A 506 -23.40 -36.30 -29.67
N GLU A 507 -22.74 -36.92 -28.68
CA GLU A 507 -23.38 -37.34 -27.46
C GLU A 507 -23.52 -36.15 -26.50
N PRO A 508 -24.71 -35.94 -25.88
CA PRO A 508 -24.92 -34.82 -24.96
C PRO A 508 -23.92 -34.83 -23.80
N ALA A 509 -23.13 -33.76 -23.68
CA ALA A 509 -22.07 -33.64 -22.68
C ALA A 509 -22.44 -32.66 -21.55
N THR A 510 -22.24 -33.09 -20.31
CA THR A 510 -22.32 -32.23 -19.12
C THR A 510 -20.97 -32.22 -18.42
N THR A 511 -20.34 -31.05 -18.33
CA THR A 511 -19.05 -30.89 -17.64
C THR A 511 -19.23 -30.87 -16.13
N THR A 512 -18.30 -31.50 -15.43
CA THR A 512 -18.26 -31.55 -13.96
C THR A 512 -16.84 -31.27 -13.45
N PRO A 513 -16.68 -30.58 -12.30
CA PRO A 513 -17.74 -30.02 -11.47
C PRO A 513 -18.44 -28.82 -12.14
N ARG A 514 -19.63 -28.48 -11.67
CA ARG A 514 -20.25 -27.19 -12.02
C ARG A 514 -19.49 -26.06 -11.31
N PRO A 515 -19.44 -24.85 -11.85
CA PRO A 515 -18.98 -23.68 -11.11
C PRO A 515 -19.71 -23.51 -9.78
N PHE A 516 -19.02 -22.94 -8.77
CA PHE A 516 -19.51 -22.85 -7.40
C PHE A 516 -20.76 -21.99 -7.26
N ALA A 517 -20.82 -20.88 -7.98
CA ALA A 517 -21.87 -19.87 -7.86
C ALA A 517 -22.50 -19.51 -9.22
N GLY A 518 -22.71 -20.51 -10.08
CA GLY A 518 -22.98 -20.27 -11.50
C GLY A 518 -21.72 -19.89 -12.29
N ALA A 519 -21.84 -19.60 -13.58
CA ALA A 519 -20.69 -19.36 -14.45
C ALA A 519 -19.83 -18.15 -14.00
N PRO A 520 -18.48 -18.27 -13.91
CA PRO A 520 -17.60 -17.15 -13.60
C PRO A 520 -17.73 -15.99 -14.59
N ARG A 521 -17.42 -14.76 -14.13
CA ARG A 521 -17.27 -13.60 -15.02
C ARG A 521 -16.14 -13.88 -16.01
N VAL A 522 -16.35 -13.53 -17.27
CA VAL A 522 -15.33 -13.62 -18.32
C VAL A 522 -15.07 -12.23 -18.87
N TRP A 523 -13.81 -11.83 -18.85
CA TRP A 523 -13.27 -10.62 -19.46
C TRP A 523 -12.58 -10.98 -20.78
N HIS A 524 -12.54 -10.05 -21.72
CA HIS A 524 -11.80 -10.22 -22.97
C HIS A 524 -10.54 -9.38 -22.96
N GLY A 525 -9.39 -10.02 -23.09
CA GLY A 525 -8.10 -9.35 -23.21
C GLY A 525 -7.89 -8.79 -24.61
N SER A 526 -7.51 -7.52 -24.69
CA SER A 526 -7.12 -6.88 -25.95
C SER A 526 -5.95 -5.91 -25.74
N ALA A 527 -5.01 -5.93 -26.68
CA ALA A 527 -3.99 -4.89 -26.78
C ALA A 527 -4.48 -3.77 -27.70
N THR A 528 -4.65 -4.05 -28.99
CA THR A 528 -5.07 -3.04 -29.98
C THR A 528 -6.06 -3.57 -31.02
N THR A 529 -6.54 -4.81 -30.89
CA THR A 529 -7.43 -5.40 -31.89
C THR A 529 -8.90 -5.07 -31.60
N LEU A 530 -9.56 -4.49 -32.58
CA LEU A 530 -10.99 -4.21 -32.53
C LEU A 530 -11.82 -5.52 -32.48
N THR A 531 -11.31 -6.62 -33.04
CA THR A 531 -12.02 -7.92 -33.06
C THR A 531 -12.30 -8.46 -31.66
N SER A 532 -11.33 -8.38 -30.74
CA SER A 532 -11.51 -8.84 -29.36
C SER A 532 -12.49 -7.92 -28.59
N ALA A 533 -12.42 -6.61 -28.83
CA ALA A 533 -13.37 -5.64 -28.28
C ALA A 533 -14.81 -5.90 -28.76
N ALA A 534 -15.00 -6.10 -30.07
CA ALA A 534 -16.31 -6.40 -30.64
C ALA A 534 -16.88 -7.74 -30.13
N LEU A 535 -16.02 -8.75 -29.90
CA LEU A 535 -16.45 -10.02 -29.31
C LEU A 535 -16.90 -9.85 -27.85
N ALA A 536 -16.19 -9.05 -27.06
CA ALA A 536 -16.58 -8.71 -25.68
C ALA A 536 -17.95 -8.03 -25.66
N ALA A 537 -18.09 -6.98 -26.48
CA ALA A 537 -19.32 -6.21 -26.65
C ALA A 537 -20.50 -7.08 -27.10
N ARG A 538 -20.30 -8.01 -28.04
CA ARG A 538 -21.35 -8.94 -28.49
C ARG A 538 -21.99 -9.69 -27.33
N TRP A 539 -21.18 -10.15 -26.38
CA TRP A 539 -21.64 -10.96 -25.24
C TRP A 539 -21.97 -10.16 -23.98
N GLY A 540 -21.85 -8.83 -24.02
CA GLY A 540 -22.07 -7.96 -22.85
C GLY A 540 -20.98 -8.12 -21.79
N ASP A 541 -19.84 -8.69 -22.17
CA ASP A 541 -18.73 -8.99 -21.26
C ASP A 541 -17.81 -7.77 -21.08
N PRO A 542 -17.13 -7.67 -19.94
CA PRO A 542 -16.17 -6.60 -19.70
C PRO A 542 -14.89 -6.76 -20.53
N LEU A 543 -14.24 -5.63 -20.83
CA LEU A 543 -13.00 -5.56 -21.60
C LEU A 543 -11.80 -5.38 -20.66
N PHE A 544 -10.69 -6.04 -20.96
CA PHE A 544 -9.41 -5.81 -20.28
C PHE A 544 -8.36 -5.35 -21.28
N THR A 545 -7.95 -4.09 -21.16
CA THR A 545 -6.90 -3.52 -22.02
C THR A 545 -5.52 -3.86 -21.45
N ALA A 546 -4.64 -4.34 -22.32
CA ALA A 546 -3.29 -4.71 -21.90
C ALA A 546 -2.49 -3.50 -21.38
N ASN A 547 -2.76 -2.29 -21.91
CA ASN A 547 -2.06 -1.04 -21.61
C ASN A 547 -0.56 -1.26 -21.32
N ALA A 548 0.16 -1.79 -22.31
CA ALA A 548 1.47 -2.39 -22.09
C ALA A 548 2.59 -1.84 -22.98
N ILE A 549 2.33 -1.68 -24.28
CA ILE A 549 3.38 -1.45 -25.29
C ILE A 549 2.98 -0.42 -26.34
N GLN A 550 1.90 0.33 -26.12
CA GLN A 550 1.40 1.33 -27.07
C GLN A 550 1.17 2.67 -26.38
N PRO A 551 1.15 3.77 -27.12
CA PRO A 551 0.64 5.05 -26.63
C PRO A 551 -0.81 4.93 -26.17
N ARG A 552 -1.20 5.76 -25.20
CA ARG A 552 -2.53 5.69 -24.57
C ARG A 552 -3.67 5.94 -25.56
N GLU A 553 -3.43 6.76 -26.58
CA GLU A 553 -4.39 7.12 -27.61
C GLU A 553 -4.83 5.88 -28.42
N ASN A 554 -3.93 4.92 -28.64
CA ASN A 554 -4.26 3.69 -29.35
C ASN A 554 -5.22 2.80 -28.54
N TYR A 555 -5.10 2.80 -27.21
CA TYR A 555 -6.04 2.08 -26.34
C TYR A 555 -7.38 2.80 -26.25
N GLN A 556 -7.41 4.13 -26.33
CA GLN A 556 -8.66 4.89 -26.37
C GLN A 556 -9.50 4.50 -27.60
N VAL A 557 -8.90 4.40 -28.79
CA VAL A 557 -9.60 3.94 -30.01
C VAL A 557 -10.25 2.57 -29.83
N LEU A 558 -9.54 1.65 -29.17
CA LEU A 558 -10.06 0.31 -28.85
C LEU A 558 -11.25 0.38 -27.87
N ILE A 559 -11.13 1.20 -26.83
CA ILE A 559 -12.16 1.37 -25.79
C ILE A 559 -13.42 2.00 -26.40
N ASP A 560 -13.27 3.05 -27.20
CA ASP A 560 -14.40 3.72 -27.85
C ASP A 560 -15.15 2.76 -28.78
N HIS A 561 -14.42 1.97 -29.57
CA HIS A 561 -15.03 0.93 -30.40
C HIS A 561 -15.78 -0.13 -29.58
N TYR A 562 -15.19 -0.59 -28.46
CA TYR A 562 -15.89 -1.50 -27.54
C TYR A 562 -17.19 -0.90 -27.03
N ARG A 563 -17.18 0.39 -26.65
CA ARG A 563 -18.36 1.07 -26.12
C ARG A 563 -19.48 1.19 -27.16
N GLU A 564 -19.13 1.62 -28.36
CA GLU A 564 -20.05 1.71 -29.50
C GLU A 564 -20.69 0.34 -29.80
N GLU A 565 -19.88 -0.72 -29.85
CA GLU A 565 -20.38 -2.06 -30.11
C GLU A 565 -21.24 -2.60 -28.95
N TYR A 566 -20.90 -2.27 -27.70
CA TYR A 566 -21.64 -2.73 -26.51
C TYR A 566 -23.06 -2.14 -26.51
N GLU A 567 -23.17 -0.85 -26.81
CA GLU A 567 -24.45 -0.15 -26.98
C GLU A 567 -25.22 -0.69 -28.19
N ARG A 568 -24.53 -0.95 -29.32
CA ARG A 568 -25.15 -1.50 -30.53
C ARG A 568 -25.81 -2.86 -30.31
N HIS A 569 -25.26 -3.68 -29.42
CA HIS A 569 -25.82 -4.97 -29.04
C HIS A 569 -26.89 -4.87 -27.92
N GLY A 570 -27.18 -3.67 -27.42
CA GLY A 570 -28.28 -3.40 -26.49
C GLY A 570 -28.00 -3.76 -25.03
N HIS A 571 -26.74 -3.90 -24.63
CA HIS A 571 -26.35 -4.23 -23.26
C HIS A 571 -26.43 -2.99 -22.35
N ASP A 572 -26.66 -3.21 -21.04
CA ASP A 572 -26.75 -2.12 -20.06
C ASP A 572 -25.36 -1.49 -19.80
N PRO A 573 -25.16 -0.20 -20.14
CA PRO A 573 -23.85 0.45 -19.97
C PRO A 573 -23.33 0.45 -18.53
N ARG A 574 -24.18 0.25 -17.52
CA ARG A 574 -23.77 0.18 -16.10
C ARG A 574 -22.87 -1.03 -15.77
N HIS A 575 -22.86 -2.04 -16.63
CA HIS A 575 -22.05 -3.26 -16.46
C HIS A 575 -20.90 -3.37 -17.45
N GLN A 576 -20.64 -2.29 -18.21
CA GLN A 576 -19.55 -2.16 -19.17
C GLN A 576 -18.21 -1.92 -18.47
N TYR A 577 -17.79 -2.86 -17.61
CA TYR A 577 -16.57 -2.70 -16.83
C TYR A 577 -15.31 -2.79 -17.69
N LEU A 578 -14.30 -2.00 -17.34
CA LEU A 578 -13.05 -1.90 -18.07
C LEU A 578 -11.84 -2.12 -17.15
N GLY A 579 -10.96 -3.03 -17.53
CA GLY A 579 -9.64 -3.23 -16.93
C GLY A 579 -8.53 -2.55 -17.72
N SER A 580 -7.50 -2.08 -17.02
CA SER A 580 -6.30 -1.48 -17.62
C SER A 580 -5.04 -2.02 -16.96
N GLY A 581 -4.08 -2.48 -17.76
CA GLY A 581 -2.74 -2.83 -17.30
C GLY A 581 -1.83 -1.63 -17.02
N SER A 582 -0.58 -1.91 -16.65
CA SER A 582 0.42 -0.89 -16.28
C SER A 582 1.81 -1.13 -16.91
N GLY A 583 1.88 -1.78 -18.07
CA GLY A 583 3.14 -2.32 -18.61
C GLY A 583 3.62 -3.58 -17.89
N ALA A 584 4.09 -4.57 -18.66
CA ALA A 584 4.63 -5.81 -18.11
C ALA A 584 5.93 -5.53 -17.32
N GLY A 585 5.87 -5.67 -16.00
CA GLY A 585 6.97 -5.33 -15.09
C GLY A 585 7.20 -3.83 -14.95
N GLY A 586 6.18 -3.01 -15.24
CA GLY A 586 6.28 -1.56 -15.33
C GLY A 586 6.12 -0.80 -14.02
N VAL A 587 6.03 -1.46 -12.86
CA VAL A 587 5.84 -0.77 -11.57
C VAL A 587 7.15 -0.68 -10.79
N PHE A 588 7.58 0.54 -10.46
CA PHE A 588 8.70 0.75 -9.54
C PHE A 588 8.49 2.04 -8.75
N ILE A 589 8.32 1.91 -7.44
CA ILE A 589 8.09 3.05 -6.54
C ILE A 589 9.37 3.34 -5.76
N ALA A 590 9.76 4.61 -5.75
CA ALA A 590 10.78 5.15 -4.85
C ALA A 590 10.27 6.48 -4.26
N ASP A 591 11.01 7.08 -3.33
CA ASP A 591 10.54 8.32 -2.68
C ASP A 591 10.46 9.52 -3.63
N THR A 592 11.25 9.49 -4.70
CA THR A 592 11.21 10.47 -5.78
C THR A 592 11.24 9.78 -7.14
N THR A 593 10.68 10.43 -8.15
CA THR A 593 10.73 9.93 -9.53
C THR A 593 12.16 9.79 -10.05
N GLN A 594 13.08 10.66 -9.62
CA GLN A 594 14.49 10.57 -10.01
C GLN A 594 15.19 9.36 -9.38
N GLU A 595 14.83 9.02 -8.13
CA GLU A 595 15.29 7.80 -7.48
C GLU A 595 14.80 6.56 -8.21
N ALA A 596 13.50 6.51 -8.52
CA ALA A 596 12.88 5.38 -9.22
C ALA A 596 13.55 5.14 -10.57
N LYS A 597 13.75 6.20 -11.36
CA LYS A 597 14.46 6.15 -12.64
C LYS A 597 15.90 5.69 -12.49
N ARG A 598 16.63 6.16 -11.48
CA ARG A 598 18.02 5.76 -11.27
C ARG A 598 18.15 4.28 -10.89
N GLN A 599 17.27 3.79 -10.03
CA GLN A 599 17.31 2.39 -9.56
C GLN A 599 16.83 1.41 -10.64
N PHE A 600 15.75 1.77 -11.35
CA PHE A 600 15.10 0.85 -12.29
C PHE A 600 15.48 1.06 -13.75
N GLY A 601 15.86 2.28 -14.14
CA GLY A 601 16.21 2.66 -15.50
C GLY A 601 17.20 1.70 -16.18
N PRO A 602 18.34 1.36 -15.55
CA PRO A 602 19.29 0.42 -16.16
C PRO A 602 18.70 -0.96 -16.45
N VAL A 603 17.82 -1.46 -15.58
CA VAL A 603 17.13 -2.75 -15.78
C VAL A 603 16.09 -2.62 -16.89
N TYR A 604 15.28 -1.56 -16.89
CA TYR A 604 14.27 -1.29 -17.90
C TYR A 604 14.89 -1.17 -19.30
N GLU A 605 15.94 -0.36 -19.44
CA GLU A 605 16.64 -0.12 -20.70
C GLU A 605 17.26 -1.39 -21.23
N ALA A 606 17.92 -2.18 -20.39
CA ALA A 606 18.53 -3.44 -20.81
C ALA A 606 17.48 -4.48 -21.25
N LEU A 607 16.32 -4.54 -20.57
CA LEU A 607 15.19 -5.40 -21.00
C LEU A 607 14.56 -4.92 -22.30
N THR A 608 14.53 -3.61 -22.54
CA THR A 608 13.92 -3.01 -23.73
C THR A 608 14.84 -3.14 -24.95
N ALA A 609 16.15 -2.93 -24.78
CA ALA A 609 17.16 -3.09 -25.82
C ALA A 609 17.26 -4.55 -26.33
N GLY A 610 16.95 -5.53 -25.48
CA GLY A 610 16.94 -6.95 -25.84
C GLY A 610 15.68 -7.43 -26.57
N ARG A 611 14.65 -6.60 -26.74
CA ARG A 611 13.41 -6.99 -27.43
C ARG A 611 13.47 -6.61 -28.91
N ASP A 612 13.58 -7.63 -29.74
CA ASP A 612 13.27 -7.53 -31.18
C ASP A 612 12.21 -8.58 -31.54
N VAL A 613 10.97 -8.28 -31.13
CA VAL A 613 9.81 -9.15 -31.38
C VAL A 613 8.82 -8.38 -32.25
N PRO A 614 8.65 -8.78 -33.53
CA PRO A 614 7.69 -8.13 -34.42
C PRO A 614 6.30 -8.00 -33.79
N GLY A 615 5.75 -6.79 -33.78
CA GLY A 615 4.43 -6.47 -33.21
C GLY A 615 4.37 -6.33 -31.68
N ASN A 616 5.49 -6.54 -30.97
CA ASN A 616 5.56 -6.47 -29.51
C ASN A 616 6.69 -5.55 -28.99
N ASN A 617 7.29 -4.76 -29.87
CA ASN A 617 8.31 -3.78 -29.54
C ASN A 617 7.68 -2.52 -28.93
N SER A 618 8.28 -2.03 -27.84
CA SER A 618 7.84 -0.80 -27.18
C SER A 618 8.29 0.42 -27.99
N PRO A 619 7.40 1.41 -28.27
CA PRO A 619 7.80 2.68 -28.86
C PRO A 619 8.55 3.59 -27.87
N PHE A 620 8.58 3.21 -26.58
CA PHE A 620 9.22 3.99 -25.53
C PHE A 620 10.73 3.72 -25.47
N ARG A 621 11.47 4.63 -26.13
CA ARG A 621 12.94 4.61 -26.31
C ARG A 621 13.78 4.33 -25.06
N ASP A 622 13.39 4.88 -23.91
CA ASP A 622 14.14 4.84 -22.66
C ASP A 622 13.19 4.99 -21.46
N ILE A 623 13.74 4.93 -20.24
CA ILE A 623 12.94 5.04 -19.01
C ILE A 623 12.27 6.41 -18.87
N ASP A 624 12.92 7.48 -19.35
CA ASP A 624 12.34 8.84 -19.27
C ASP A 624 11.09 8.96 -20.14
N HIS A 625 11.16 8.45 -21.37
CA HIS A 625 10.05 8.42 -22.31
C HIS A 625 8.92 7.50 -21.82
N ALA A 626 9.25 6.34 -21.25
CA ALA A 626 8.25 5.42 -20.69
C ALA A 626 7.53 6.01 -19.46
N VAL A 627 8.25 6.74 -18.60
CA VAL A 627 7.69 7.43 -17.44
C VAL A 627 6.80 8.60 -17.88
N ALA A 628 7.19 9.35 -18.91
CA ALA A 628 6.43 10.50 -19.38
C ALA A 628 5.17 10.10 -20.15
N GLU A 629 5.31 9.22 -21.14
CA GLU A 629 4.27 8.98 -22.16
C GLU A 629 3.79 7.52 -22.21
N GLY A 630 4.54 6.60 -21.60
CA GLY A 630 4.23 5.17 -21.63
C GLY A 630 3.39 4.69 -20.44
N PRO A 631 2.95 3.41 -20.44
CA PRO A 631 2.11 2.87 -19.37
C PRO A 631 2.88 2.52 -18.08
N ALA A 632 4.21 2.62 -18.08
CA ALA A 632 5.03 2.26 -16.92
C ALA A 632 4.74 3.19 -15.72
N LEU A 633 4.42 2.58 -14.58
CA LEU A 633 4.21 3.24 -13.29
C LEU A 633 5.51 3.28 -12.49
N VAL A 634 6.48 4.07 -12.99
CA VAL A 634 7.79 4.25 -12.36
C VAL A 634 7.90 5.68 -11.85
N GLY A 635 8.02 5.86 -10.53
CA GLY A 635 8.04 7.22 -9.96
C GLY A 635 7.94 7.30 -8.45
N SER A 636 7.69 8.51 -7.95
CA SER A 636 7.15 8.69 -6.58
C SER A 636 5.69 8.22 -6.51
N PRO A 637 5.17 7.91 -5.32
CA PRO A 637 3.75 7.55 -5.16
C PRO A 637 2.82 8.56 -5.81
N GLU A 638 3.08 9.87 -5.66
CA GLU A 638 2.23 10.93 -6.23
C GLU A 638 2.28 10.92 -7.76
N GLN A 639 3.46 10.76 -8.35
CA GLN A 639 3.59 10.67 -9.81
C GLN A 639 2.84 9.45 -10.36
N VAL A 640 2.86 8.33 -9.62
CA VAL A 640 2.15 7.11 -9.99
C VAL A 640 0.64 7.29 -9.85
N VAL A 641 0.17 7.93 -8.78
CA VAL A 641 -1.26 8.30 -8.58
C VAL A 641 -1.73 9.20 -9.72
N ASP A 642 -1.04 10.32 -9.98
CA ASP A 642 -1.41 11.27 -11.04
C ASP A 642 -1.47 10.58 -12.40
N LYS A 643 -0.53 9.66 -12.66
CA LYS A 643 -0.51 8.89 -13.89
C LYS A 643 -1.71 7.96 -14.00
N ILE A 644 -2.00 7.13 -13.00
CA ILE A 644 -3.18 6.25 -13.01
C ILE A 644 -4.46 7.06 -13.22
N LEU A 645 -4.61 8.19 -12.52
CA LEU A 645 -5.78 9.05 -12.66
C LEU A 645 -5.89 9.68 -14.05
N SER A 646 -4.77 10.05 -14.69
CA SER A 646 -4.79 10.54 -16.08
C SER A 646 -5.22 9.46 -17.09
N TYR A 647 -4.84 8.20 -16.87
CA TYR A 647 -5.33 7.07 -17.65
C TYR A 647 -6.80 6.78 -17.35
N HIS A 648 -7.24 6.94 -16.10
CA HIS A 648 -8.64 6.79 -15.72
C HIS A 648 -9.52 7.88 -16.32
N GLU A 649 -9.07 9.12 -16.39
CA GLU A 649 -9.80 10.21 -17.04
C GLU A 649 -10.02 9.93 -18.54
N LEU A 650 -9.05 9.28 -19.19
CA LEU A 650 -9.14 8.92 -20.60
C LEU A 650 -9.99 7.65 -20.84
N TYR A 651 -9.79 6.63 -20.02
CA TYR A 651 -10.35 5.30 -20.27
C TYR A 651 -11.65 5.05 -19.50
N GLY A 652 -11.82 5.66 -18.33
CA GLY A 652 -12.88 5.31 -17.37
C GLY A 652 -12.75 3.87 -16.86
N HIS A 653 -11.54 3.38 -16.64
CA HIS A 653 -11.31 1.99 -16.22
C HIS A 653 -11.65 1.78 -14.74
N ASP A 654 -12.24 0.64 -14.42
CA ASP A 654 -12.69 0.22 -13.09
C ASP A 654 -11.63 -0.58 -12.32
N LEU A 655 -10.79 -1.31 -13.06
CA LEU A 655 -9.77 -2.20 -12.54
C LEU A 655 -8.39 -1.79 -13.05
N GLN A 656 -7.52 -1.31 -12.16
CA GLN A 656 -6.11 -1.09 -12.46
C GLN A 656 -5.31 -2.34 -12.09
N SER A 657 -4.67 -2.95 -13.09
CA SER A 657 -3.80 -4.11 -12.89
C SER A 657 -2.33 -3.71 -12.98
N ILE A 658 -1.52 -4.25 -12.07
CA ILE A 658 -0.09 -3.99 -11.98
C ILE A 658 0.75 -5.24 -12.14
N SER A 659 1.94 -5.11 -12.72
CA SER A 659 2.93 -6.18 -12.77
C SER A 659 4.25 -5.73 -12.13
N LEU A 660 4.74 -6.54 -11.19
CA LEU A 660 6.00 -6.29 -10.50
C LEU A 660 7.21 -6.56 -11.41
N PRO A 661 8.36 -5.89 -11.18
CA PRO A 661 9.58 -6.09 -11.93
C PRO A 661 10.30 -7.35 -11.44
N THR A 662 9.91 -8.50 -11.99
CA THR A 662 10.28 -9.84 -11.46
C THR A 662 11.76 -10.22 -11.64
N THR A 663 12.54 -9.39 -12.36
CA THR A 663 14.01 -9.54 -12.48
C THR A 663 14.76 -8.94 -11.29
N LEU A 664 14.09 -8.18 -10.43
CA LEU A 664 14.66 -7.65 -9.18
C LEU A 664 14.67 -8.71 -8.07
N PRO A 665 15.49 -8.55 -7.02
CA PRO A 665 15.42 -9.40 -5.83
C PRO A 665 13.99 -9.46 -5.26
N PHE A 666 13.56 -10.64 -4.82
CA PHE A 666 12.16 -10.86 -4.42
C PHE A 666 11.70 -9.95 -3.28
N GLU A 667 12.55 -9.70 -2.28
CA GLU A 667 12.21 -8.79 -1.18
C GLU A 667 11.97 -7.35 -1.67
N GLN A 668 12.69 -6.91 -2.70
CA GLN A 668 12.45 -5.60 -3.33
C GLN A 668 11.12 -5.57 -4.08
N GLN A 669 10.73 -6.68 -4.73
CA GLN A 669 9.41 -6.79 -5.36
C GLN A 669 8.28 -6.68 -4.32
N LEU A 670 8.44 -7.32 -3.15
CA LEU A 670 7.47 -7.25 -2.06
C LEU A 670 7.40 -5.86 -1.43
N ASP A 671 8.53 -5.15 -1.32
CA ASP A 671 8.55 -3.74 -0.87
C ASP A 671 7.79 -2.86 -1.85
N ILE A 672 8.02 -2.98 -3.16
CA ILE A 672 7.29 -2.24 -4.19
C ILE A 672 5.77 -2.52 -4.10
N LEU A 673 5.39 -3.80 -3.90
CA LEU A 673 3.99 -4.21 -3.73
C LEU A 673 3.36 -3.56 -2.48
N GLU A 674 4.07 -3.57 -1.35
CA GLU A 674 3.60 -2.96 -0.10
C GLU A 674 3.48 -1.45 -0.22
N ARG A 675 4.48 -0.78 -0.78
CA ARG A 675 4.44 0.66 -1.02
C ARG A 675 3.30 1.06 -1.95
N PHE A 676 3.07 0.31 -3.02
CA PHE A 676 1.94 0.58 -3.91
C PHE A 676 0.61 0.46 -3.16
N ALA A 677 0.44 -0.58 -2.35
CA ALA A 677 -0.78 -0.78 -1.58
C ALA A 677 -1.02 0.31 -0.52
N LEU A 678 0.03 0.79 0.15
CA LEU A 678 -0.09 1.72 1.26
C LEU A 678 -0.07 3.19 0.83
N GLU A 679 0.62 3.53 -0.27
CA GLU A 679 0.87 4.91 -0.69
C GLU A 679 0.09 5.32 -1.95
N VAL A 680 -0.27 4.37 -2.83
CA VAL A 680 -0.95 4.65 -4.11
C VAL A 680 -2.43 4.28 -4.06
N ILE A 681 -2.78 3.05 -3.69
CA ILE A 681 -4.16 2.55 -3.73
C ILE A 681 -5.15 3.48 -3.00
N PRO A 682 -4.90 3.93 -1.75
CA PRO A 682 -5.86 4.76 -1.02
C PRO A 682 -6.14 6.10 -1.71
N ALA A 683 -5.11 6.71 -2.31
CA ALA A 683 -5.22 7.99 -2.99
C ALA A 683 -6.02 7.89 -4.29
N VAL A 684 -5.79 6.83 -5.08
CA VAL A 684 -6.55 6.60 -6.33
C VAL A 684 -8.01 6.23 -6.01
N ARG A 685 -8.25 5.36 -5.03
CA ARG A 685 -9.60 4.96 -4.60
C ARG A 685 -10.46 6.13 -4.16
N ALA A 686 -9.86 7.17 -3.57
CA ALA A 686 -10.57 8.38 -3.18
C ALA A 686 -11.05 9.24 -4.37
N ALA A 687 -10.44 9.07 -5.55
CA ALA A 687 -10.68 9.91 -6.73
C ALA A 687 -11.42 9.19 -7.88
N ALA A 688 -11.37 7.85 -7.93
CA ALA A 688 -11.94 7.05 -9.01
C ALA A 688 -12.94 6.02 -8.48
N PRO A 689 -14.25 6.31 -8.49
CA PRO A 689 -15.27 5.36 -8.04
C PRO A 689 -15.62 4.32 -9.11
N THR A 690 -16.05 3.13 -8.67
CA THR A 690 -16.57 2.07 -9.55
C THR A 690 -17.63 1.24 -8.81
N THR A 691 -18.55 0.61 -9.54
CA THR A 691 -19.46 -0.40 -9.00
C THR A 691 -18.97 -1.84 -9.22
N LEU A 692 -17.80 -2.04 -9.84
CA LEU A 692 -17.25 -3.37 -10.06
C LEU A 692 -17.06 -4.08 -8.71
N TRP A 693 -17.61 -5.29 -8.58
CA TRP A 693 -17.62 -6.11 -7.36
C TRP A 693 -18.33 -5.50 -6.15
N GLU A 694 -19.11 -4.44 -6.36
CA GLU A 694 -20.03 -3.88 -5.37
C GLU A 694 -21.40 -4.55 -5.45
N PRO A 695 -22.30 -4.40 -4.46
CA PRO A 695 -23.59 -5.09 -4.45
C PRO A 695 -24.46 -4.89 -5.71
N GLU A 696 -24.26 -3.81 -6.46
CA GLU A 696 -24.92 -3.54 -7.74
C GLU A 696 -24.35 -4.37 -8.92
N ASP A 697 -23.16 -4.95 -8.80
CA ASP A 697 -22.57 -5.87 -9.78
C ASP A 697 -23.18 -7.29 -9.60
N PRO A 698 -23.78 -7.88 -10.65
CA PRO A 698 -24.35 -9.24 -10.61
C PRO A 698 -23.37 -10.34 -10.18
N PHE A 699 -22.06 -10.11 -10.31
CA PHE A 699 -21.00 -11.06 -9.96
C PHE A 699 -20.36 -10.78 -8.58
N ALA A 700 -20.82 -9.75 -7.85
CA ALA A 700 -20.27 -9.38 -6.55
C ALA A 700 -20.51 -10.45 -5.48
N GLY A 701 -21.74 -10.98 -5.40
CA GLY A 701 -22.15 -11.94 -4.36
C GLY A 701 -21.62 -13.37 -4.53
N ARG A 702 -20.92 -13.69 -5.63
CA ARG A 702 -20.42 -15.05 -5.90
C ARG A 702 -19.57 -15.64 -4.75
N PRO A 703 -18.62 -14.91 -4.14
CA PRO A 703 -17.81 -15.45 -3.05
C PRO A 703 -18.61 -15.74 -1.76
N GLU A 704 -19.77 -15.11 -1.60
CA GLU A 704 -20.64 -15.23 -0.43
C GLU A 704 -21.78 -16.23 -0.64
N SER A 705 -22.07 -16.58 -1.90
CA SER A 705 -23.11 -17.52 -2.26
C SER A 705 -22.75 -18.97 -1.89
N ALA A 706 -23.75 -19.81 -1.58
CA ALA A 706 -23.53 -21.20 -1.22
C ALA A 706 -24.02 -22.13 -2.34
N GLY A 707 -23.22 -22.35 -3.37
CA GLY A 707 -23.44 -23.47 -4.30
C GLY A 707 -24.66 -23.34 -5.24
N THR A 708 -25.39 -22.22 -5.23
CA THR A 708 -26.64 -22.06 -5.97
C THR A 708 -26.39 -21.66 -7.42
N THR A 709 -26.98 -22.40 -8.35
CA THR A 709 -27.03 -22.03 -9.77
C THR A 709 -28.13 -21.00 -9.99
N GLU A 710 -27.82 -19.70 -9.91
CA GLU A 710 -28.73 -18.69 -10.45
C GLU A 710 -28.43 -18.42 -11.94
N PRO A 711 -29.47 -18.19 -12.76
CA PRO A 711 -29.29 -17.72 -14.13
C PRO A 711 -28.82 -16.26 -14.16
N ASP A 712 -27.90 -15.96 -15.09
CA ASP A 712 -27.27 -14.65 -15.28
C ASP A 712 -28.28 -13.59 -15.79
N ALA A 713 -28.20 -12.38 -15.23
CA ALA A 713 -29.02 -11.21 -15.61
C ALA A 713 -28.73 -10.69 -17.03
N ALA A 714 -27.60 -11.06 -17.65
CA ALA A 714 -27.26 -10.67 -19.01
C ALA A 714 -27.92 -11.52 -20.12
N ALA A 715 -28.68 -12.56 -19.76
CA ALA A 715 -29.25 -13.52 -20.71
C ALA A 715 -30.65 -13.12 -21.23
N THR A 716 -30.77 -11.97 -21.90
CA THR A 716 -31.96 -11.65 -22.72
C THR A 716 -31.59 -11.06 -24.08
N VAL A 717 -30.77 -11.77 -24.86
CA VAL A 717 -30.74 -11.60 -26.32
C VAL A 717 -30.56 -12.98 -26.96
N THR A 718 -31.49 -13.37 -27.82
CA THR A 718 -31.51 -14.64 -28.55
C THR A 718 -30.29 -14.76 -29.47
N ALA A 719 -29.57 -15.87 -29.36
CA ALA A 719 -28.47 -16.23 -30.25
C ALA A 719 -28.99 -16.44 -31.68
N ASP A 720 -28.59 -15.57 -32.61
CA ASP A 720 -28.74 -15.82 -34.04
C ASP A 720 -27.38 -16.22 -34.61
N HIS A 721 -27.30 -17.46 -35.11
CA HIS A 721 -26.06 -18.23 -35.24
C HIS A 721 -25.30 -17.99 -36.57
N ASP A 722 -25.69 -17.01 -37.39
CA ASP A 722 -25.27 -16.96 -38.81
C ASP A 722 -24.45 -15.74 -39.27
N ASN A 723 -24.17 -14.73 -38.44
CA ASN A 723 -23.52 -13.49 -38.90
C ASN A 723 -22.06 -13.29 -38.45
N TYR A 724 -21.17 -14.22 -38.82
CA TYR A 724 -19.71 -13.97 -38.77
C TYR A 724 -19.11 -13.52 -40.12
N ARG A 725 -19.84 -13.70 -41.24
CA ARG A 725 -19.27 -13.54 -42.60
C ARG A 725 -19.14 -12.11 -43.12
N SER A 726 -19.77 -11.08 -42.53
CA SER A 726 -19.82 -9.75 -43.17
C SER A 726 -18.80 -8.72 -42.65
N TYR A 727 -18.04 -9.01 -41.59
CA TYR A 727 -17.16 -8.00 -40.95
C TYR A 727 -15.68 -8.05 -41.37
N HIS A 728 -15.23 -9.14 -42.02
CA HIS A 728 -13.80 -9.35 -42.32
C HIS A 728 -13.30 -8.76 -43.66
N ALA A 729 -14.15 -8.10 -44.45
CA ALA A 729 -13.77 -7.64 -45.79
C ALA A 729 -13.27 -6.18 -45.89
N HIS A 730 -13.31 -5.38 -44.81
CA HIS A 730 -13.10 -3.92 -44.94
C HIS A 730 -11.99 -3.26 -44.11
N VAL A 731 -11.20 -4.00 -43.33
CA VAL A 731 -10.21 -3.35 -42.42
C VAL A 731 -8.74 -3.64 -42.76
N TYR A 732 -8.43 -4.40 -43.80
CA TYR A 732 -7.06 -4.58 -44.29
C TYR A 732 -6.87 -4.04 -45.72
N ALA A 733 -6.94 -2.72 -45.84
CA ALA A 733 -6.32 -1.97 -46.91
C ALA A 733 -5.94 -0.59 -46.34
N HIS A 734 -4.81 -0.52 -45.62
CA HIS A 734 -3.81 0.56 -45.62
C HIS A 734 -2.74 0.35 -44.54
#